data_AF-A0A7K4CC96-F1
#
_entry.id   AF-A0A7K4CC96-F1
#
_cell.length_a   1.000
_cell.length_b   1.000
_cell.length_c   1.000
_cell.angle_alpha   90.00
_cell.angle_beta   90.00
_cell.angle_gamma   90.00
#
_symmetry.space_group_name_H-M   'P 1'
#
loop_
_entity.id
_entity.type
_entity.pdbx_description
1 polymer ?
#
loop_
_entity_poly.entity_id
_entity_poly.type
_entity_poly.pdbx_seq_one_letter_code
_entity_poly.pdbx_strand_id
1 'polypeptide(L)'
;MVRSTELVEAIHQALPAEDWNTIGPAITEINQQQGRRARKAILAEMNKIIIEAALKNNNPTLLSALPDIQGPEVETLFSRIIKQYIHTKNETWLDSFLSLSERLDKKSKQSRVFAMIARDLIDAGVTEADSGLISTGMIMLNRISFRKYRSEIMIDIIPLLIVWAVTIRDKKILHTCLTLIEEIGDISKRSILHAELAKALATIAVLDRDRSLYITSILSTTQIHQKIRRQQCLAYIIERGAKGHFSKEMADIPVFMQNFSDIPQESFLEVISTLAGQLLERIKDKDQVIGILEDLCNKNPSVTQTIVVDLLEKADRSGEPWFLNTAMQLQTKLTDTETYPVREIVRAGVSVARKTNNMQVLNDLIPVISKRCTSGTLSKVFLQFSQIMLASGDFKSASAIFQEIHNDCESLPQYIDCLTDLLKGATLSDDVGGIDQTILSRLSPETAQTAVYRAAMETGKNLAFTEIINHFQSIARLISLHPRRDNLLLEMITILIDRGFLDAYDPDILIKLANFIQEQQHKERAISNIVIKIAKMGVQAKNRDFLQRAVGLTCVIEGQNTRSATLSNIIDEASILAAQQGDLDLLLRMRVWSSSLLDRELAAYAMANIVDGIIKYAIDRQSPEALEEAYKIAGEINDPTLKTELFERIAECFVKIGCTILINPRYPAHDADLNSALRPFRRGLDIISQNIKSPQLSLKIAGIIDVIISFSRTSTNPDFVIPLAMYAVEIDNTYERDAMMARIISNMSDDIVHPDSTDPYEIMAYLLQRNEGIKKYPIILSLIYRIIQRITNPYARLSGLCDLLESAIRSQDTERAGQIFTEICSGMDDLPAEYEKILILADLATLYCQTNAAIASRCIHKGISLLEHVEYDKGELTRRQIVIALVSLNAADPREEWINSAFSIVQKIIDPVEYIHALISVYGMVRQNKDRCSELLQKMMGAAERIPSPYVKASILLDIVPMALKDCGDDDAPVTLLKKAESLTQKINIPSIADTIRDNIAQVYAMLAQSHNDEKFHQ
;
A
#
# COMPACT_ATOMS: atom_id res chain seq x y z
N MET A 1 -15.40 49.24 -74.16
CA MET A 1 -14.35 50.09 -73.55
C MET A 1 -14.74 51.58 -73.63
N VAL A 2 -15.98 51.93 -73.23
CA VAL A 2 -16.51 53.33 -73.16
C VAL A 2 -17.48 53.46 -71.96
N ARG A 3 -17.12 52.94 -70.79
CA ARG A 3 -17.93 53.05 -69.54
C ARG A 3 -17.08 53.29 -68.28
N SER A 4 -15.79 53.59 -68.43
CA SER A 4 -14.85 53.70 -67.30
C SER A 4 -14.72 55.11 -66.74
N THR A 5 -15.26 56.15 -67.37
CA THR A 5 -15.11 57.54 -66.92
C THR A 5 -16.30 58.01 -66.08
N GLU A 6 -17.55 57.76 -66.51
CA GLU A 6 -18.75 58.15 -65.76
C GLU A 6 -18.89 57.41 -64.41
N LEU A 7 -18.53 56.12 -64.37
CA LEU A 7 -18.55 55.33 -63.14
C LEU A 7 -17.49 55.83 -62.14
N VAL A 8 -16.35 56.29 -62.65
CA VAL A 8 -15.24 56.83 -61.85
C VAL A 8 -15.60 58.21 -61.31
N GLU A 9 -16.30 59.05 -62.09
CA GLU A 9 -16.86 60.32 -61.61
C GLU A 9 -17.95 60.12 -60.55
N ALA A 10 -18.86 59.16 -60.73
CA ALA A 10 -19.92 58.87 -59.75
C ALA A 10 -19.35 58.35 -58.41
N ILE A 11 -18.29 57.53 -58.47
CA ILE A 11 -17.59 57.04 -57.26
C ILE A 11 -16.76 58.17 -56.62
N HIS A 12 -16.12 59.05 -57.41
CA HIS A 12 -15.39 60.21 -56.91
C HIS A 12 -16.30 61.21 -56.17
N GLN A 13 -17.51 61.43 -56.68
CA GLN A 13 -18.45 62.38 -56.06
C GLN A 13 -19.09 61.84 -54.78
N ALA A 14 -19.15 60.53 -54.61
CA ALA A 14 -19.88 59.89 -53.52
C ALA A 14 -18.98 59.34 -52.38
N LEU A 15 -17.66 59.31 -52.56
CA LEU A 15 -16.70 58.90 -51.53
C LEU A 15 -16.02 60.11 -50.86
N PRO A 16 -15.76 60.07 -49.55
CA PRO A 16 -14.89 61.02 -48.86
C PRO A 16 -13.49 61.09 -49.50
N ALA A 17 -12.83 62.25 -49.45
CA ALA A 17 -11.52 62.46 -50.09
C ALA A 17 -10.44 61.46 -49.64
N GLU A 18 -10.49 60.98 -48.39
CA GLU A 18 -9.57 59.97 -47.85
C GLU A 18 -9.77 58.59 -48.50
N ASP A 19 -11.02 58.18 -48.72
CA ASP A 19 -11.35 56.90 -49.36
C ASP A 19 -11.04 56.95 -50.87
N TRP A 20 -11.25 58.11 -51.51
CA TRP A 20 -10.89 58.31 -52.91
C TRP A 20 -9.38 58.26 -53.15
N ASN A 21 -8.57 58.85 -52.27
CA ASN A 21 -7.11 58.79 -52.36
C ASN A 21 -6.58 57.35 -52.28
N THR A 22 -7.33 56.46 -51.63
CA THR A 22 -6.98 55.04 -51.48
C THR A 22 -7.33 54.22 -52.74
N ILE A 23 -8.46 54.51 -53.40
CA ILE A 23 -8.97 53.73 -54.55
C ILE A 23 -8.61 54.34 -55.91
N GLY A 24 -8.40 55.66 -55.99
CA GLY A 24 -8.09 56.39 -57.22
C GLY A 24 -6.90 55.82 -58.01
N PRO A 25 -5.77 55.48 -57.36
CA PRO A 25 -4.63 54.82 -58.00
C PRO A 25 -4.98 53.41 -58.53
N ALA A 26 -5.74 52.63 -57.76
CA ALA A 26 -6.17 51.27 -58.12
C ALA A 26 -7.11 51.25 -59.35
N ILE A 27 -7.99 52.23 -59.48
CA ILE A 27 -8.88 52.43 -60.63
C ILE A 27 -8.09 52.80 -61.91
N THR A 28 -7.06 53.62 -61.78
CA THR A 28 -6.18 53.98 -62.91
C THR A 28 -5.29 52.81 -63.32
N GLU A 29 -4.80 52.02 -62.36
CA GLU A 29 -3.96 50.84 -62.57
C GLU A 29 -4.72 49.66 -63.22
N ILE A 30 -6.00 49.44 -62.89
CA ILE A 30 -6.88 48.46 -63.57
C ILE A 30 -7.03 48.76 -65.07
N ASN A 31 -7.00 50.04 -65.46
CA ASN A 31 -7.09 50.45 -66.85
C ASN A 31 -5.77 50.31 -67.62
N GLN A 32 -4.63 50.11 -66.93
CA GLN A 32 -3.29 50.04 -67.53
C GLN A 32 -2.63 48.65 -67.53
N GLN A 33 -3.05 47.69 -66.70
CA GLN A 33 -2.42 46.34 -66.64
C GLN A 33 -3.12 45.25 -67.48
N GLN A 34 -2.33 44.32 -68.09
CA GLN A 34 -2.82 43.18 -68.91
C GLN A 34 -2.96 41.82 -68.17
N GLY A 35 -2.79 41.74 -66.84
CA GLY A 35 -2.84 40.47 -66.08
C GLY A 35 -4.19 40.13 -65.42
N ARG A 36 -4.79 38.96 -65.72
CA ARG A 36 -6.09 38.47 -65.14
C ARG A 36 -6.11 38.34 -63.61
N ARG A 37 -4.99 37.97 -62.98
CA ARG A 37 -4.91 37.70 -61.52
C ARG A 37 -4.83 38.99 -60.71
N ALA A 38 -4.00 39.94 -61.13
CA ALA A 38 -3.87 41.27 -60.51
C ALA A 38 -5.20 42.04 -60.57
N ARG A 39 -5.86 42.02 -61.74
CA ARG A 39 -7.18 42.65 -61.91
C ARG A 39 -8.26 42.12 -60.95
N LYS A 40 -8.24 40.82 -60.64
CA LYS A 40 -9.21 40.20 -59.72
C LYS A 40 -8.98 40.63 -58.26
N ALA A 41 -7.72 40.79 -57.84
CA ALA A 41 -7.38 41.26 -56.50
C ALA A 41 -7.80 42.72 -56.29
N ILE A 42 -7.51 43.58 -57.26
CA ILE A 42 -7.88 45.00 -57.20
C ILE A 42 -9.41 45.17 -57.22
N LEU A 43 -10.14 44.39 -58.03
CA LEU A 43 -11.61 44.41 -58.04
C LEU A 43 -12.22 43.98 -56.70
N ALA A 44 -11.61 43.02 -55.99
CA ALA A 44 -12.09 42.60 -54.67
C ALA A 44 -11.91 43.70 -53.62
N GLU A 45 -10.75 44.39 -53.64
CA GLU A 45 -10.46 45.51 -52.74
C GLU A 45 -11.38 46.72 -53.02
N MET A 46 -11.61 47.03 -54.30
CA MET A 46 -12.60 48.05 -54.70
C MET A 46 -14.01 47.71 -54.22
N ASN A 47 -14.48 46.49 -54.46
CA ASN A 47 -15.80 46.05 -54.01
C ASN A 47 -15.94 46.20 -52.50
N LYS A 48 -14.92 45.81 -51.73
CA LYS A 48 -14.92 45.92 -50.27
C LYS A 48 -15.12 47.37 -49.80
N ILE A 49 -14.37 48.31 -50.38
CA ILE A 49 -14.45 49.72 -49.96
C ILE A 49 -15.80 50.34 -50.37
N ILE A 50 -16.32 50.03 -51.56
CA ILE A 50 -17.65 50.48 -51.99
C ILE A 50 -18.74 49.95 -51.04
N ILE A 51 -18.68 48.67 -50.66
CA ILE A 51 -19.64 48.05 -49.73
C ILE A 51 -19.55 48.69 -48.34
N GLU A 52 -18.34 48.93 -47.83
CA GLU A 52 -18.13 49.56 -46.53
C GLU A 52 -18.61 51.02 -46.51
N ALA A 53 -18.33 51.79 -47.56
CA ALA A 53 -18.82 53.15 -47.70
C ALA A 53 -20.36 53.20 -47.80
N ALA A 54 -20.97 52.31 -48.60
CA ALA A 54 -22.42 52.21 -48.71
C ALA A 54 -23.09 51.94 -47.35
N LEU A 55 -22.53 51.02 -46.56
CA LEU A 55 -23.07 50.66 -45.24
C LEU A 55 -22.80 51.74 -44.20
N LYS A 56 -21.59 52.29 -44.12
CA LYS A 56 -21.20 53.35 -43.15
C LYS A 56 -22.02 54.63 -43.37
N ASN A 57 -22.25 55.00 -44.62
CA ASN A 57 -22.96 56.24 -44.97
C ASN A 57 -24.46 56.03 -45.22
N ASN A 58 -24.98 54.82 -44.97
CA ASN A 58 -26.36 54.43 -45.23
C ASN A 58 -26.88 54.81 -46.63
N ASN A 59 -26.02 54.65 -47.65
CA ASN A 59 -26.33 55.05 -49.03
C ASN A 59 -26.30 53.83 -49.97
N PRO A 60 -27.44 53.15 -50.20
CA PRO A 60 -27.50 51.93 -51.00
C PRO A 60 -27.23 52.15 -52.50
N THR A 61 -27.42 53.37 -53.01
CA THR A 61 -27.21 53.69 -54.43
C THR A 61 -25.78 53.42 -54.90
N LEU A 62 -24.80 53.52 -53.98
CA LEU A 62 -23.39 53.18 -54.21
C LEU A 62 -23.18 51.74 -54.67
N LEU A 63 -24.05 50.80 -54.27
CA LEU A 63 -23.92 49.40 -54.65
C LEU A 63 -24.21 49.16 -56.13
N SER A 64 -24.91 50.07 -56.80
CA SER A 64 -25.16 49.99 -58.26
C SER A 64 -23.86 50.05 -59.08
N ALA A 65 -22.80 50.63 -58.49
CA ALA A 65 -21.48 50.79 -59.08
C ALA A 65 -20.58 49.54 -58.97
N LEU A 66 -21.03 48.47 -58.32
CA LEU A 66 -20.27 47.21 -58.22
C LEU A 66 -20.12 46.56 -59.62
N PRO A 67 -18.89 46.40 -60.14
CA PRO A 67 -18.65 45.95 -61.52
C PRO A 67 -18.86 44.44 -61.74
N ASP A 68 -18.55 43.59 -60.74
CA ASP A 68 -18.81 42.15 -60.77
C ASP A 68 -18.81 41.58 -59.34
N ILE A 69 -19.72 40.65 -59.04
CA ILE A 69 -19.83 40.01 -57.72
C ILE A 69 -19.64 38.51 -57.93
N GLN A 70 -18.37 38.09 -58.00
CA GLN A 70 -18.02 36.68 -58.20
C GLN A 70 -17.10 36.17 -57.09
N GLY A 71 -17.62 35.25 -56.29
CA GLY A 71 -16.82 34.56 -55.26
C GLY A 71 -17.66 34.06 -54.08
N PRO A 72 -17.00 33.57 -53.02
CA PRO A 72 -17.63 33.11 -51.78
C PRO A 72 -18.27 34.25 -50.95
N GLU A 73 -18.04 35.52 -51.31
CA GLU A 73 -18.50 36.70 -50.56
C GLU A 73 -19.93 37.16 -50.91
N VAL A 74 -20.58 36.56 -51.91
CA VAL A 74 -21.94 36.92 -52.37
C VAL A 74 -22.95 36.89 -51.21
N GLU A 75 -22.97 35.81 -50.44
CA GLU A 75 -23.89 35.66 -49.31
C GLU A 75 -23.61 36.66 -48.20
N THR A 76 -22.33 36.95 -47.95
CA THR A 76 -21.92 37.92 -46.91
C THR A 76 -22.36 39.34 -47.26
N LEU A 77 -22.26 39.73 -48.53
CA LEU A 77 -22.74 41.02 -49.02
C LEU A 77 -24.27 41.12 -48.86
N PHE A 78 -25.01 40.14 -49.37
CA PHE A 78 -26.46 40.17 -49.31
C PHE A 78 -27.00 40.10 -47.88
N SER A 79 -26.35 39.36 -46.99
CA SER A 79 -26.68 39.36 -45.56
C SER A 79 -26.44 40.74 -44.92
N ARG A 80 -25.34 41.42 -45.24
CA ARG A 80 -25.07 42.80 -44.74
C ARG A 80 -26.10 43.81 -45.24
N ILE A 81 -26.47 43.72 -46.51
CA ILE A 81 -27.52 44.58 -47.11
C ILE A 81 -28.85 44.40 -46.37
N ILE A 82 -29.27 43.15 -46.15
CA ILE A 82 -30.55 42.88 -45.48
C ILE A 82 -30.51 43.25 -44.00
N LYS A 83 -29.39 43.04 -43.29
CA LYS A 83 -29.25 43.55 -41.92
C LYS A 83 -29.39 45.06 -41.86
N GLN A 84 -28.80 45.78 -42.83
CA GLN A 84 -28.96 47.23 -42.93
C GLN A 84 -30.41 47.63 -43.23
N TYR A 85 -31.10 46.90 -44.11
CA TYR A 85 -32.54 47.12 -44.37
C TYR A 85 -33.39 46.87 -43.12
N ILE A 86 -33.18 45.76 -42.41
CA ILE A 86 -33.92 45.45 -41.17
C ILE A 86 -33.69 46.56 -40.13
N HIS A 87 -32.45 47.03 -39.97
CA HIS A 87 -32.10 48.07 -39.01
C HIS A 87 -32.64 49.47 -39.38
N THR A 88 -32.56 49.85 -40.67
CA THR A 88 -32.87 51.22 -41.12
C THR A 88 -34.27 51.38 -41.71
N LYS A 89 -34.94 50.27 -42.05
CA LYS A 89 -36.24 50.20 -42.77
C LYS A 89 -36.28 51.00 -44.08
N ASN A 90 -35.12 51.30 -44.66
CA ASN A 90 -35.02 52.08 -45.89
C ASN A 90 -35.18 51.17 -47.12
N GLU A 91 -36.34 51.25 -47.78
CA GLU A 91 -36.73 50.45 -48.97
C GLU A 91 -35.71 50.50 -50.12
N THR A 92 -34.92 51.57 -50.23
CA THR A 92 -33.88 51.64 -51.27
C THR A 92 -32.77 50.59 -51.10
N TRP A 93 -32.57 50.05 -49.89
CA TRP A 93 -31.72 48.88 -49.67
C TRP A 93 -32.34 47.59 -50.23
N LEU A 94 -33.66 47.44 -50.15
CA LEU A 94 -34.39 46.31 -50.72
C LEU A 94 -34.42 46.36 -52.26
N ASP A 95 -34.59 47.56 -52.83
CA ASP A 95 -34.49 47.76 -54.28
C ASP A 95 -33.09 47.46 -54.81
N SER A 96 -32.07 47.92 -54.08
CA SER A 96 -30.66 47.63 -54.42
C SER A 96 -30.36 46.15 -54.27
N PHE A 97 -30.90 45.50 -53.23
CA PHE A 97 -30.85 44.05 -53.06
C PHE A 97 -31.43 43.32 -54.28
N LEU A 98 -32.65 43.67 -54.71
CA LEU A 98 -33.32 43.05 -55.85
C LEU A 98 -32.52 43.25 -57.14
N SER A 99 -32.09 44.49 -57.42
CA SER A 99 -31.29 44.81 -58.61
C SER A 99 -29.97 44.05 -58.66
N LEU A 100 -29.28 43.91 -57.53
CA LEU A 100 -28.03 43.14 -57.44
C LEU A 100 -28.28 41.62 -57.58
N SER A 101 -29.38 41.11 -57.04
CA SER A 101 -29.72 39.69 -57.15
C SER A 101 -29.95 39.28 -58.61
N GLU A 102 -30.55 40.15 -59.43
CA GLU A 102 -30.77 39.91 -60.87
C GLU A 102 -29.46 39.84 -61.67
N ARG A 103 -28.41 40.53 -61.20
CA ARG A 103 -27.07 40.52 -61.84
C ARG A 103 -26.27 39.24 -61.55
N LEU A 104 -26.74 38.34 -60.68
CA LEU A 104 -26.06 37.08 -60.38
C LEU A 104 -26.11 36.09 -61.56
N ASP A 105 -24.98 35.45 -61.83
CA ASP A 105 -24.74 34.53 -62.97
C ASP A 105 -25.58 33.24 -62.97
N LYS A 106 -26.08 32.80 -61.80
CA LYS A 106 -26.79 31.51 -61.66
C LYS A 106 -28.10 31.66 -60.88
N LYS A 107 -29.21 31.16 -61.45
CA LYS A 107 -30.52 31.04 -60.76
C LYS A 107 -30.45 30.28 -59.42
N SER A 108 -29.51 29.34 -59.30
CA SER A 108 -29.25 28.62 -58.04
C SER A 108 -28.72 29.56 -56.95
N LYS A 109 -27.80 30.47 -57.28
CA LYS A 109 -27.29 31.48 -56.33
C LYS A 109 -28.37 32.51 -55.98
N GLN A 110 -29.15 32.95 -56.96
CA GLN A 110 -30.31 33.83 -56.74
C GLN A 110 -31.32 33.21 -55.77
N SER A 111 -31.69 31.95 -56.01
CA SER A 111 -32.61 31.21 -55.14
C SER A 111 -32.07 31.02 -53.73
N ARG A 112 -30.76 30.79 -53.56
CA ARG A 112 -30.10 30.69 -52.26
C ARG A 112 -30.10 32.02 -51.50
N VAL A 113 -29.85 33.13 -52.20
CA VAL A 113 -29.89 34.48 -51.61
C VAL A 113 -31.33 34.85 -51.21
N PHE A 114 -32.33 34.60 -52.06
CA PHE A 114 -33.74 34.80 -51.71
C PHE A 114 -34.19 33.91 -50.53
N ALA A 115 -33.71 32.67 -50.44
CA ALA A 115 -33.97 31.79 -49.30
C ALA A 115 -33.45 32.39 -47.99
N MET A 116 -32.16 32.77 -47.96
CA MET A 116 -31.53 33.40 -46.80
C MET A 116 -32.34 34.60 -46.28
N ILE A 117 -32.87 35.40 -47.21
CA ILE A 117 -33.52 36.67 -46.88
C ILE A 117 -34.97 36.49 -46.51
N ALA A 118 -35.68 35.55 -47.15
CA ALA A 118 -37.00 35.16 -46.70
C ALA A 118 -36.96 34.72 -45.23
N ARG A 119 -35.94 33.96 -44.83
CA ARG A 119 -35.73 33.58 -43.43
C ARG A 119 -35.38 34.78 -42.55
N ASP A 120 -34.35 35.56 -42.91
CA ASP A 120 -33.88 36.67 -42.07
C ASP A 120 -34.96 37.75 -41.87
N LEU A 121 -35.78 38.03 -42.89
CA LEU A 121 -36.90 38.96 -42.80
C LEU A 121 -38.05 38.42 -41.94
N ILE A 122 -38.40 37.14 -42.09
CA ILE A 122 -39.47 36.54 -41.27
C ILE A 122 -39.03 36.43 -39.82
N ASP A 123 -37.79 36.02 -39.54
CA ASP A 123 -37.22 35.95 -38.20
C ASP A 123 -37.20 37.31 -37.51
N ALA A 124 -36.71 38.35 -38.20
CA ALA A 124 -36.77 39.72 -37.71
C ALA A 124 -38.22 40.21 -37.52
N GLY A 125 -39.12 39.88 -38.45
CA GLY A 125 -40.53 40.24 -38.34
C GLY A 125 -41.24 39.60 -37.14
N VAL A 126 -40.94 38.34 -36.83
CA VAL A 126 -41.45 37.68 -35.61
C VAL A 126 -40.84 38.29 -34.36
N THR A 127 -39.54 38.58 -34.36
CA THR A 127 -38.80 39.14 -33.22
C THR A 127 -39.22 40.58 -32.90
N GLU A 128 -39.42 41.42 -33.92
CA GLU A 128 -39.82 42.82 -33.80
C GLU A 128 -41.34 43.02 -33.80
N ALA A 129 -42.12 41.95 -33.96
CA ALA A 129 -43.57 41.96 -34.16
C ALA A 129 -44.03 42.85 -35.35
N ASP A 130 -43.26 42.84 -36.44
CA ASP A 130 -43.47 43.64 -37.64
C ASP A 130 -44.06 42.78 -38.78
N SER A 131 -45.36 42.94 -39.05
CA SER A 131 -46.04 42.23 -40.14
C SER A 131 -45.54 42.62 -41.54
N GLY A 132 -44.97 43.83 -41.69
CA GLY A 132 -44.40 44.30 -42.94
C GLY A 132 -43.22 43.44 -43.36
N LEU A 133 -42.28 43.21 -42.45
CA LEU A 133 -41.12 42.33 -42.70
C LEU A 133 -41.54 40.89 -43.04
N ILE A 134 -42.55 40.34 -42.34
CA ILE A 134 -43.06 39.00 -42.63
C ILE A 134 -43.66 38.95 -44.05
N SER A 135 -44.45 39.96 -44.43
CA SER A 135 -45.03 40.04 -45.77
C SER A 135 -43.96 40.13 -46.87
N THR A 136 -42.92 40.93 -46.65
CA THR A 136 -41.78 41.06 -47.56
C THR A 136 -41.00 39.75 -47.64
N GLY A 137 -40.78 39.07 -46.52
CA GLY A 137 -40.15 37.75 -46.50
C GLY A 137 -40.95 36.69 -47.27
N MET A 138 -42.28 36.70 -47.16
CA MET A 138 -43.17 35.84 -47.96
C MET A 138 -43.11 36.16 -49.47
N ILE A 139 -42.96 37.43 -49.84
CA ILE A 139 -42.71 37.82 -51.24
C ILE A 139 -41.38 37.24 -51.72
N MET A 140 -40.32 37.28 -50.91
CA MET A 140 -39.01 36.70 -51.26
C MET A 140 -39.08 35.18 -51.38
N LEU A 141 -39.82 34.49 -50.50
CA LEU A 141 -40.07 33.04 -50.59
C LEU A 141 -40.67 32.66 -51.95
N ASN A 142 -41.61 33.45 -52.47
CA ASN A 142 -42.25 33.23 -53.76
C ASN A 142 -41.32 33.48 -54.97
N ARG A 143 -40.22 34.21 -54.78
CA ARG A 143 -39.21 34.43 -55.83
C ARG A 143 -38.17 33.30 -55.94
N ILE A 144 -38.19 32.34 -55.02
CA ILE A 144 -37.28 31.18 -55.04
C ILE A 144 -37.74 30.19 -56.13
N SER A 145 -36.99 30.12 -57.23
CA SER A 145 -37.32 29.25 -58.36
C SER A 145 -36.74 27.83 -58.25
N PHE A 146 -35.71 27.62 -57.42
CA PHE A 146 -35.05 26.32 -57.28
C PHE A 146 -35.68 25.49 -56.15
N ARG A 147 -36.35 24.38 -56.51
CA ARG A 147 -37.12 23.53 -55.58
C ARG A 147 -36.34 23.08 -54.34
N LYS A 148 -35.04 22.79 -54.48
CA LYS A 148 -34.18 22.39 -53.35
C LYS A 148 -34.17 23.47 -52.25
N TYR A 149 -33.83 24.72 -52.59
CA TYR A 149 -33.75 25.80 -51.62
C TYR A 149 -35.13 26.21 -51.09
N ARG A 150 -36.17 26.10 -51.92
CA ARG A 150 -37.55 26.35 -51.50
C ARG A 150 -38.01 25.32 -50.46
N SER A 151 -37.72 24.04 -50.69
CA SER A 151 -37.99 22.97 -49.72
C SER A 151 -37.16 23.11 -48.44
N GLU A 152 -35.88 23.48 -48.54
CA GLU A 152 -34.99 23.65 -47.37
C GLU A 152 -35.44 24.82 -46.50
N ILE A 153 -35.74 25.98 -47.11
CA ILE A 153 -36.05 27.19 -46.34
C ILE A 153 -37.42 27.16 -45.66
N MET A 154 -38.38 26.41 -46.23
CA MET A 154 -39.69 26.22 -45.59
C MET A 154 -39.55 25.51 -44.23
N ILE A 155 -38.52 24.68 -44.05
CA ILE A 155 -38.26 24.01 -42.77
C ILE A 155 -37.89 25.03 -41.70
N ASP A 156 -37.20 26.11 -42.08
CA ASP A 156 -36.77 27.17 -41.16
C ASP A 156 -37.86 28.22 -40.92
N ILE A 157 -38.62 28.58 -41.96
CA ILE A 157 -39.61 29.66 -41.91
C ILE A 157 -40.92 29.23 -41.25
N ILE A 158 -41.43 28.04 -41.53
CA ILE A 158 -42.75 27.60 -41.05
C ILE A 158 -42.83 27.60 -39.50
N PRO A 159 -41.82 27.14 -38.74
CA PRO A 159 -41.81 27.28 -37.28
C PRO A 159 -41.97 28.72 -36.80
N LEU A 160 -41.30 29.68 -37.45
CA LEU A 160 -41.40 31.11 -37.11
C LEU A 160 -42.83 31.62 -37.38
N LEU A 161 -43.41 31.25 -38.52
CA LEU A 161 -44.79 31.60 -38.87
C LEU A 161 -45.82 30.97 -37.92
N ILE A 162 -45.57 29.76 -37.41
CA ILE A 162 -46.42 29.13 -36.38
C ILE A 162 -46.42 29.96 -35.11
N VAL A 163 -45.24 30.35 -34.61
CA VAL A 163 -45.09 31.16 -33.40
C VAL A 163 -45.85 32.49 -33.56
N TRP A 164 -45.65 33.16 -34.69
CA TRP A 164 -46.34 34.40 -35.00
C TRP A 164 -47.86 34.20 -35.05
N ALA A 165 -48.33 33.23 -35.82
CA ALA A 165 -49.75 32.95 -36.00
C ALA A 165 -50.46 32.61 -34.67
N VAL A 166 -49.80 31.87 -33.77
CA VAL A 166 -50.34 31.60 -32.42
C VAL A 166 -50.38 32.88 -31.58
N THR A 167 -49.36 33.73 -31.67
CA THR A 167 -49.26 34.99 -30.92
C THR A 167 -50.38 35.95 -31.30
N ILE A 168 -50.61 36.15 -32.60
CA ILE A 168 -51.67 37.04 -33.11
C ILE A 168 -53.02 36.33 -33.30
N ARG A 169 -53.09 35.03 -32.97
CA ARG A 169 -54.25 34.14 -33.17
C ARG A 169 -54.80 34.12 -34.60
N ASP A 170 -53.94 34.20 -35.61
CA ASP A 170 -54.34 34.19 -37.02
C ASP A 170 -54.32 32.77 -37.61
N LYS A 171 -55.51 32.17 -37.72
CA LYS A 171 -55.66 30.86 -38.35
C LYS A 171 -55.34 30.84 -39.85
N LYS A 172 -55.45 31.97 -40.57
CA LYS A 172 -55.18 32.00 -42.03
C LYS A 172 -53.72 31.66 -42.31
N ILE A 173 -52.79 32.21 -41.52
CA ILE A 173 -51.35 31.94 -41.65
C ILE A 173 -51.07 30.44 -41.45
N LEU A 174 -51.69 29.80 -40.46
CA LEU A 174 -51.53 28.35 -40.24
C LEU A 174 -52.05 27.51 -41.41
N HIS A 175 -53.18 27.88 -42.01
CA HIS A 175 -53.70 27.19 -43.21
C HIS A 175 -52.77 27.41 -44.41
N THR A 176 -52.24 28.61 -44.60
CA THR A 176 -51.21 28.87 -45.61
C THR A 176 -49.97 27.99 -45.36
N CYS A 177 -49.50 27.89 -44.12
CA CYS A 177 -48.37 27.01 -43.79
C CYS A 177 -48.68 25.53 -44.06
N LEU A 178 -49.91 25.07 -43.80
CA LEU A 178 -50.35 23.70 -44.14
C LEU A 178 -50.29 23.44 -45.65
N THR A 179 -50.59 24.43 -46.50
CA THR A 179 -50.39 24.26 -47.96
C THR A 179 -48.91 24.27 -48.34
N LEU A 180 -48.08 25.06 -47.66
CA LEU A 180 -46.65 25.17 -47.98
C LEU A 180 -45.85 23.91 -47.59
N ILE A 181 -46.21 23.23 -46.48
CA ILE A 181 -45.49 22.00 -46.08
C ILE A 181 -45.57 20.88 -47.13
N GLU A 182 -46.58 20.87 -48.01
CA GLU A 182 -46.71 19.88 -49.08
C GLU A 182 -45.57 19.97 -50.10
N GLU A 183 -44.91 21.13 -50.21
CA GLU A 183 -43.76 21.34 -51.09
C GLU A 183 -42.44 20.75 -50.52
N ILE A 184 -42.38 20.43 -49.22
CA ILE A 184 -41.17 19.93 -48.54
C ILE A 184 -40.93 18.47 -48.90
N GLY A 185 -39.84 18.15 -49.61
CA GLY A 185 -39.59 16.78 -50.10
C GLY A 185 -39.29 15.74 -49.01
N ASP A 186 -38.77 16.15 -47.85
CA ASP A 186 -38.45 15.27 -46.73
C ASP A 186 -39.72 14.95 -45.91
N ILE A 187 -40.18 13.70 -45.99
CA ILE A 187 -41.40 13.21 -45.30
C ILE A 187 -41.29 13.35 -43.78
N SER A 188 -40.10 13.19 -43.20
CA SER A 188 -39.87 13.30 -41.77
C SER A 188 -39.98 14.74 -41.30
N LYS A 189 -39.31 15.67 -41.99
CA LYS A 189 -39.40 17.11 -41.71
C LYS A 189 -40.79 17.65 -41.95
N ARG A 190 -41.46 17.22 -43.02
CA ARG A 190 -42.87 17.52 -43.29
C ARG A 190 -43.77 17.06 -42.15
N SER A 191 -43.63 15.80 -41.71
CA SER A 191 -44.44 15.25 -40.61
C SER A 191 -44.23 15.98 -39.28
N ILE A 192 -43.01 16.47 -39.02
CA ILE A 192 -42.72 17.32 -37.85
C ILE A 192 -43.52 18.62 -37.94
N LEU A 193 -43.40 19.35 -39.04
CA LEU A 193 -44.04 20.65 -39.20
C LEU A 193 -45.56 20.54 -39.26
N HIS A 194 -46.08 19.49 -39.90
CA HIS A 194 -47.51 19.18 -39.92
C HIS A 194 -48.05 18.94 -38.51
N ALA A 195 -47.33 18.19 -37.68
CA ALA A 195 -47.69 18.01 -36.27
C ALA A 195 -47.71 19.35 -35.51
N GLU A 196 -46.68 20.18 -35.65
CA GLU A 196 -46.63 21.49 -35.00
C GLU A 196 -47.75 22.44 -35.47
N LEU A 197 -48.09 22.41 -36.76
CA LEU A 197 -49.23 23.15 -37.32
C LEU A 197 -50.58 22.67 -36.75
N ALA A 198 -50.79 21.35 -36.69
CA ALA A 198 -52.01 20.79 -36.11
C ALA A 198 -52.15 21.13 -34.62
N LYS A 199 -51.05 21.06 -33.85
CA LYS A 199 -51.01 21.50 -32.45
C LYS A 199 -51.29 22.99 -32.30
N ALA A 200 -50.77 23.83 -33.18
CA ALA A 200 -51.01 25.27 -33.19
C ALA A 200 -52.50 25.59 -33.48
N LEU A 201 -53.10 24.92 -34.47
CA LEU A 201 -54.53 25.01 -34.76
C LEU A 201 -55.38 24.61 -33.56
N ALA A 202 -55.05 23.49 -32.92
CA ALA A 202 -55.72 23.03 -31.70
C ALA A 202 -55.57 24.05 -30.55
N THR A 203 -54.39 24.67 -30.41
CA THR A 203 -54.13 25.66 -29.37
C THR A 203 -54.98 26.90 -29.55
N ILE A 204 -55.05 27.45 -30.78
CA ILE A 204 -55.94 28.58 -31.11
C ILE A 204 -57.39 28.16 -30.88
N ALA A 205 -57.81 26.98 -31.35
CA ALA A 205 -59.16 26.48 -31.20
C ALA A 205 -59.61 26.38 -29.73
N VAL A 206 -58.75 25.90 -28.84
CA VAL A 206 -59.03 25.81 -27.39
C VAL A 206 -59.10 27.21 -26.77
N LEU A 207 -58.20 28.12 -27.13
CA LEU A 207 -58.18 29.50 -26.61
C LEU A 207 -59.41 30.31 -27.05
N ASP A 208 -59.85 30.12 -28.29
CA ASP A 208 -60.96 30.86 -28.89
C ASP A 208 -62.31 30.12 -28.75
N ARG A 209 -62.31 28.92 -28.16
CA ARG A 209 -63.50 28.04 -28.03
C ARG A 209 -64.13 27.67 -29.38
N ASP A 210 -63.33 27.61 -30.44
CA ASP A 210 -63.77 27.27 -31.79
C ASP A 210 -63.84 25.75 -31.98
N ARG A 211 -65.04 25.19 -31.83
CA ARG A 211 -65.31 23.75 -31.99
C ARG A 211 -64.93 23.25 -33.39
N SER A 212 -65.24 24.03 -34.44
CA SER A 212 -64.96 23.61 -35.81
C SER A 212 -63.47 23.49 -36.05
N LEU A 213 -62.70 24.51 -35.61
CA LEU A 213 -61.24 24.51 -35.74
C LEU A 213 -60.58 23.38 -34.94
N TYR A 214 -61.15 23.03 -33.78
CA TYR A 214 -60.67 21.92 -32.97
C TYR A 214 -60.85 20.57 -33.69
N ILE A 215 -62.02 20.31 -34.28
CA ILE A 215 -62.26 19.12 -35.12
C ILE A 215 -61.32 19.10 -36.32
N THR A 216 -61.14 20.25 -37.00
CA THR A 216 -60.20 20.38 -38.12
C THR A 216 -58.76 20.07 -37.71
N SER A 217 -58.33 20.41 -36.48
CA SER A 217 -56.98 20.10 -36.00
C SER A 217 -56.76 18.58 -35.84
N ILE A 218 -57.77 17.84 -35.37
CA ILE A 218 -57.74 16.38 -35.26
C ILE A 218 -57.71 15.76 -36.67
N LEU A 219 -58.59 16.21 -37.56
CA LEU A 219 -58.59 15.77 -38.97
C LEU A 219 -57.25 16.02 -39.65
N SER A 220 -56.66 17.21 -39.46
CA SER A 220 -55.33 17.54 -39.98
C SER A 220 -54.26 16.59 -39.46
N THR A 221 -54.35 16.20 -38.18
CA THR A 221 -53.42 15.24 -37.58
C THR A 221 -53.50 13.87 -38.23
N THR A 222 -54.70 13.40 -38.62
CA THR A 222 -54.86 12.09 -39.29
C THR A 222 -54.10 11.99 -40.62
N GLN A 223 -53.79 13.12 -41.25
CA GLN A 223 -53.07 13.20 -42.52
C GLN A 223 -51.53 13.10 -42.36
N ILE A 224 -51.01 13.06 -41.13
CA ILE A 224 -49.56 12.95 -40.88
C ILE A 224 -49.08 11.54 -41.28
N HIS A 225 -48.10 11.46 -42.19
CA HIS A 225 -47.60 10.20 -42.72
C HIS A 225 -46.90 9.30 -41.68
N GLN A 226 -46.17 9.88 -40.73
CA GLN A 226 -45.44 9.12 -39.70
C GLN A 226 -46.35 8.73 -38.53
N LYS A 227 -46.69 7.44 -38.42
CA LYS A 227 -47.57 6.86 -37.39
C LYS A 227 -47.26 7.32 -35.95
N ILE A 228 -46.02 7.17 -35.50
CA ILE A 228 -45.63 7.55 -34.12
C ILE A 228 -45.89 9.04 -33.86
N ARG A 229 -45.57 9.92 -34.82
CA ARG A 229 -45.80 11.36 -34.68
C ARG A 229 -47.27 11.70 -34.70
N ARG A 230 -48.05 11.04 -35.56
CA ARG A 230 -49.50 11.18 -35.62
C ARG A 230 -50.14 10.84 -34.28
N GLN A 231 -49.80 9.70 -33.69
CA GLN A 231 -50.27 9.28 -32.37
C GLN A 231 -49.88 10.28 -31.26
N GLN A 232 -48.63 10.72 -31.22
CA GLN A 232 -48.17 11.72 -30.24
C GLN A 232 -48.89 13.08 -30.40
N CYS A 233 -49.14 13.50 -31.64
CA CYS A 233 -49.86 14.73 -31.92
C CYS A 233 -51.34 14.60 -31.54
N LEU A 234 -52.00 13.48 -31.85
CA LEU A 234 -53.36 13.17 -31.41
C LEU A 234 -53.46 13.23 -29.88
N ALA A 235 -52.55 12.57 -29.17
CA ALA A 235 -52.49 12.60 -27.71
C ALA A 235 -52.42 14.02 -27.15
N TYR A 236 -51.52 14.85 -27.69
CA TYR A 236 -51.39 16.25 -27.26
C TYR A 236 -52.68 17.05 -27.50
N ILE A 237 -53.27 16.95 -28.69
CA ILE A 237 -54.47 17.71 -29.05
C ILE A 237 -55.65 17.28 -28.18
N ILE A 238 -55.88 15.96 -28.08
CA ILE A 238 -56.99 15.38 -27.32
C ILE A 238 -56.84 15.70 -25.83
N GLU A 239 -55.64 15.58 -25.25
CA GLU A 239 -55.39 15.96 -23.85
C GLU A 239 -55.73 17.44 -23.61
N ARG A 240 -55.29 18.34 -24.50
CA ARG A 240 -55.56 19.79 -24.43
C ARG A 240 -57.05 20.09 -24.48
N GLY A 241 -57.80 19.51 -25.42
CA GLY A 241 -59.25 19.75 -25.49
C GLY A 241 -60.01 19.13 -24.33
N ALA A 242 -59.58 17.94 -23.88
CA ALA A 242 -60.17 17.30 -22.72
C ALA A 242 -59.90 18.11 -21.43
N LYS A 243 -58.75 18.77 -21.28
CA LYS A 243 -58.50 19.71 -20.14
C LYS A 243 -59.24 21.05 -20.31
N GLY A 244 -59.70 21.36 -21.52
CA GLY A 244 -60.39 22.60 -21.86
C GLY A 244 -61.91 22.46 -21.91
N HIS A 245 -62.52 23.27 -22.77
CA HIS A 245 -63.98 23.42 -22.88
C HIS A 245 -64.68 22.24 -23.59
N PHE A 246 -63.93 21.35 -24.26
CA PHE A 246 -64.47 20.22 -25.02
C PHE A 246 -64.60 18.93 -24.20
N SER A 247 -64.22 18.96 -22.91
CA SER A 247 -64.19 17.79 -22.01
C SER A 247 -65.47 16.96 -21.97
N LYS A 248 -66.64 17.60 -21.85
CA LYS A 248 -67.95 16.91 -21.79
C LYS A 248 -68.31 16.21 -23.09
N GLU A 249 -68.02 16.85 -24.22
CA GLU A 249 -68.29 16.30 -25.55
C GLU A 249 -67.38 15.10 -25.83
N MET A 250 -66.11 15.20 -25.44
CA MET A 250 -65.11 14.13 -25.63
C MET A 250 -65.30 12.93 -24.68
N ALA A 251 -65.99 13.12 -23.55
CA ALA A 251 -66.30 12.03 -22.63
C ALA A 251 -67.33 11.06 -23.22
N ASP A 252 -68.22 11.54 -24.09
CA ASP A 252 -69.11 10.71 -24.90
C ASP A 252 -68.40 10.33 -26.21
N ILE A 253 -67.47 9.38 -26.09
CA ILE A 253 -66.63 8.92 -27.22
C ILE A 253 -67.48 8.50 -28.42
N PRO A 254 -68.56 7.69 -28.29
CA PRO A 254 -69.38 7.30 -29.43
C PRO A 254 -69.96 8.49 -30.21
N VAL A 255 -70.47 9.52 -29.51
CA VAL A 255 -71.05 10.71 -30.16
C VAL A 255 -69.95 11.57 -30.78
N PHE A 256 -68.84 11.78 -30.07
CA PHE A 256 -67.72 12.57 -30.59
C PHE A 256 -67.10 11.97 -31.85
N MET A 257 -67.04 10.63 -31.94
CA MET A 257 -66.49 9.92 -33.10
C MET A 257 -67.32 10.07 -34.38
N GLN A 258 -68.59 10.49 -34.31
CA GLN A 258 -69.40 10.76 -35.50
C GLN A 258 -68.80 11.86 -36.40
N ASN A 259 -67.99 12.76 -35.83
CA ASN A 259 -67.31 13.81 -36.60
C ASN A 259 -66.16 13.28 -37.49
N PHE A 260 -65.82 11.99 -37.38
CA PHE A 260 -64.67 11.36 -38.04
C PHE A 260 -65.05 10.10 -38.82
N SER A 261 -66.30 9.97 -39.31
CA SER A 261 -66.75 8.77 -40.04
C SER A 261 -65.95 8.48 -41.32
N ASP A 262 -65.35 9.52 -41.91
CA ASP A 262 -64.78 9.47 -43.26
C ASP A 262 -63.25 9.26 -43.27
N ILE A 263 -62.62 9.08 -42.10
CA ILE A 263 -61.16 8.87 -42.00
C ILE A 263 -60.78 7.38 -42.14
N PRO A 264 -59.55 7.06 -42.57
CA PRO A 264 -59.09 5.67 -42.69
C PRO A 264 -59.20 4.90 -41.35
N GLN A 265 -59.53 3.61 -41.42
CA GLN A 265 -59.76 2.76 -40.25
C GLN A 265 -58.60 2.76 -39.24
N GLU A 266 -57.35 2.79 -39.71
CA GLU A 266 -56.18 2.88 -38.83
C GLU A 266 -56.16 4.18 -38.01
N SER A 267 -56.44 5.32 -38.67
CA SER A 267 -56.50 6.62 -37.99
C SER A 267 -57.71 6.73 -37.07
N PHE A 268 -58.83 6.11 -37.46
CA PHE A 268 -60.03 6.02 -36.61
C PHE A 268 -59.74 5.29 -35.30
N LEU A 269 -59.05 4.14 -35.36
CA LEU A 269 -58.62 3.39 -34.17
C LEU A 269 -57.63 4.18 -33.30
N GLU A 270 -56.71 4.93 -33.90
CA GLU A 270 -55.76 5.77 -33.16
C GLU A 270 -56.46 6.91 -32.39
N VAL A 271 -57.45 7.56 -32.99
CA VAL A 271 -58.25 8.60 -32.32
C VAL A 271 -59.02 7.99 -31.15
N ILE A 272 -59.64 6.83 -31.35
CA ILE A 272 -60.37 6.14 -30.27
C ILE A 272 -59.42 5.70 -29.15
N SER A 273 -58.29 5.06 -29.46
CA SER A 273 -57.29 4.66 -28.47
C SER A 273 -56.85 5.85 -27.62
N THR A 274 -56.63 7.01 -28.26
CA THR A 274 -56.24 8.23 -27.56
C THR A 274 -57.37 8.79 -26.67
N LEU A 275 -58.61 8.77 -27.14
CA LEU A 275 -59.80 9.18 -26.36
C LEU A 275 -60.03 8.24 -25.17
N ALA A 276 -59.96 6.93 -25.40
CA ALA A 276 -60.07 5.90 -24.36
C ALA A 276 -58.95 6.05 -23.33
N GLY A 277 -57.70 6.25 -23.77
CA GLY A 277 -56.57 6.54 -22.89
C GLY A 277 -56.81 7.78 -22.01
N GLN A 278 -57.33 8.87 -22.57
CA GLN A 278 -57.68 10.06 -21.80
C GLN A 278 -58.86 9.85 -20.83
N LEU A 279 -59.85 9.04 -21.20
CA LEU A 279 -60.92 8.62 -20.31
C LEU A 279 -60.37 7.82 -19.12
N LEU A 280 -59.47 6.87 -19.39
CA LEU A 280 -58.81 6.02 -18.39
C LEU A 280 -57.83 6.79 -17.48
N GLU A 281 -57.32 7.95 -17.91
CA GLU A 281 -56.51 8.81 -17.06
C GLU A 281 -57.32 9.64 -16.06
N ARG A 282 -58.64 9.81 -16.29
CA ARG A 282 -59.50 10.72 -15.53
C ARG A 282 -60.61 10.01 -14.77
N ILE A 283 -60.37 8.75 -14.42
CA ILE A 283 -61.34 7.89 -13.74
C ILE A 283 -61.72 8.51 -12.40
N LYS A 284 -63.00 8.88 -12.28
CA LYS A 284 -63.65 9.23 -11.00
C LYS A 284 -64.60 8.14 -10.54
N ASP A 285 -65.26 7.50 -11.50
CA ASP A 285 -66.21 6.41 -11.31
C ASP A 285 -65.88 5.29 -12.32
N LYS A 286 -65.56 4.10 -11.78
CA LYS A 286 -65.15 2.94 -12.58
C LYS A 286 -66.34 2.26 -13.26
N ASP A 287 -67.53 2.33 -12.67
CA ASP A 287 -68.75 1.71 -13.20
C ASP A 287 -69.27 2.53 -14.39
N GLN A 288 -69.15 3.86 -14.32
CA GLN A 288 -69.45 4.72 -15.45
C GLN A 288 -68.48 4.49 -16.62
N VAL A 289 -67.19 4.36 -16.35
CA VAL A 289 -66.17 4.16 -17.39
C VAL A 289 -66.32 2.79 -18.07
N ILE A 290 -66.55 1.72 -17.31
CA ILE A 290 -66.77 0.39 -17.93
C ILE A 290 -68.04 0.39 -18.80
N GLY A 291 -69.12 1.07 -18.37
CA GLY A 291 -70.33 1.21 -19.18
C GLY A 291 -70.08 1.93 -20.52
N ILE A 292 -69.26 2.99 -20.53
CA ILE A 292 -68.86 3.69 -21.76
C ILE A 292 -68.02 2.78 -22.68
N LEU A 293 -67.05 2.05 -22.12
CA LEU A 293 -66.20 1.14 -22.89
C LEU A 293 -67.00 -0.03 -23.45
N GLU A 294 -67.95 -0.59 -22.70
CA GLU A 294 -68.84 -1.65 -23.17
C GLU A 294 -69.77 -1.18 -24.28
N ASP A 295 -70.39 -0.01 -24.15
CA ASP A 295 -71.22 0.59 -25.20
C ASP A 295 -70.40 0.85 -26.48
N LEU A 296 -69.16 1.31 -26.33
CA LEU A 296 -68.24 1.54 -27.44
C LEU A 296 -67.87 0.23 -28.17
N CYS A 297 -67.52 -0.82 -27.42
CA CYS A 297 -67.22 -2.15 -27.97
C CYS A 297 -68.45 -2.78 -28.65
N ASN A 298 -69.65 -2.61 -28.07
CA ASN A 298 -70.90 -3.15 -28.64
C ASN A 298 -71.27 -2.44 -29.95
N LYS A 299 -71.12 -1.11 -30.02
CA LYS A 299 -71.43 -0.33 -31.22
C LYS A 299 -70.37 -0.48 -32.32
N ASN A 300 -69.10 -0.68 -31.94
CA ASN A 300 -67.99 -0.84 -32.86
C ASN A 300 -67.11 -2.03 -32.46
N PRO A 301 -67.46 -3.27 -32.86
CA PRO A 301 -66.73 -4.47 -32.46
C PRO A 301 -65.24 -4.46 -32.82
N SER A 302 -64.88 -3.79 -33.93
CA SER A 302 -63.50 -3.63 -34.41
C SER A 302 -62.58 -2.84 -33.47
N VAL A 303 -63.12 -2.11 -32.50
CA VAL A 303 -62.38 -1.29 -31.51
C VAL A 303 -62.02 -2.09 -30.26
N THR A 304 -62.74 -3.18 -29.99
CA THR A 304 -62.64 -3.97 -28.75
C THR A 304 -61.20 -4.42 -28.47
N GLN A 305 -60.47 -4.88 -29.49
CA GLN A 305 -59.08 -5.31 -29.33
C GLN A 305 -58.16 -4.14 -28.91
N THR A 306 -58.34 -2.96 -29.50
CA THR A 306 -57.57 -1.76 -29.16
C THR A 306 -57.81 -1.34 -27.71
N ILE A 307 -59.07 -1.35 -27.26
CA ILE A 307 -59.42 -1.01 -25.86
C ILE A 307 -58.83 -2.01 -24.87
N VAL A 308 -58.85 -3.31 -25.19
CA VAL A 308 -58.23 -4.32 -24.33
C VAL A 308 -56.73 -4.07 -24.20
N VAL A 309 -56.02 -3.80 -25.30
CA VAL A 309 -54.59 -3.47 -25.26
C VAL A 309 -54.33 -2.21 -24.41
N ASP A 310 -55.14 -1.15 -24.59
CA ASP A 310 -54.99 0.10 -23.81
C ASP A 310 -55.19 -0.13 -22.31
N LEU A 311 -56.16 -0.96 -21.91
CA LEU A 311 -56.37 -1.35 -20.52
C LEU A 311 -55.21 -2.18 -19.97
N LEU A 312 -54.66 -3.11 -20.75
CA LEU A 312 -53.49 -3.92 -20.33
C LEU A 312 -52.24 -3.07 -20.20
N GLU A 313 -51.98 -2.14 -21.12
CA GLU A 313 -50.87 -1.19 -20.97
C GLU A 313 -51.05 -0.28 -19.74
N LYS A 314 -52.29 0.12 -19.45
CA LYS A 314 -52.60 0.88 -18.22
C LYS A 314 -52.36 0.04 -16.97
N ALA A 315 -52.74 -1.25 -16.99
CA ALA A 315 -52.46 -2.19 -15.90
C ALA A 315 -50.94 -2.39 -15.70
N ASP A 316 -50.16 -2.52 -16.79
CA ASP A 316 -48.69 -2.62 -16.73
C ASP A 316 -48.06 -1.36 -16.10
N ARG A 317 -48.50 -0.17 -16.50
CA ARG A 317 -47.97 1.10 -15.95
C ARG A 317 -48.42 1.35 -14.51
N SER A 318 -49.71 1.15 -14.20
CA SER A 318 -50.29 1.48 -12.90
C SER A 318 -50.10 0.40 -11.84
N GLY A 319 -50.11 -0.88 -12.23
CA GLY A 319 -50.18 -2.05 -11.35
C GLY A 319 -51.54 -2.25 -10.69
N GLU A 320 -52.58 -1.57 -11.16
CA GLU A 320 -53.89 -1.65 -10.54
C GLU A 320 -54.70 -2.85 -11.09
N PRO A 321 -55.18 -3.76 -10.22
CA PRO A 321 -55.89 -4.98 -10.66
C PRO A 321 -57.15 -4.73 -11.47
N TRP A 322 -57.81 -3.59 -11.25
CA TRP A 322 -59.06 -3.26 -11.93
C TRP A 322 -58.89 -3.22 -13.45
N PHE A 323 -57.82 -2.61 -13.95
CA PHE A 323 -57.58 -2.54 -15.40
C PHE A 323 -57.36 -3.92 -16.02
N LEU A 324 -56.61 -4.78 -15.33
CA LEU A 324 -56.37 -6.16 -15.78
C LEU A 324 -57.69 -6.95 -15.80
N ASN A 325 -58.49 -6.87 -14.74
CA ASN A 325 -59.77 -7.59 -14.66
C ASN A 325 -60.76 -7.11 -15.74
N THR A 326 -60.87 -5.80 -15.94
CA THR A 326 -61.73 -5.20 -16.97
C THR A 326 -61.26 -5.58 -18.38
N ALA A 327 -59.96 -5.58 -18.64
CA ALA A 327 -59.39 -6.05 -19.90
C ALA A 327 -59.76 -7.52 -20.17
N MET A 328 -59.60 -8.38 -19.15
CA MET A 328 -59.93 -9.81 -19.25
C MET A 328 -61.43 -10.04 -19.47
N GLN A 329 -62.31 -9.26 -18.84
CA GLN A 329 -63.75 -9.31 -19.07
C GLN A 329 -64.11 -8.93 -20.52
N LEU A 330 -63.62 -7.80 -21.02
CA LEU A 330 -63.88 -7.37 -22.40
C LEU A 330 -63.27 -8.33 -23.43
N GLN A 331 -62.13 -8.93 -23.12
CA GLN A 331 -61.48 -9.94 -23.97
C GLN A 331 -62.37 -11.16 -24.22
N THR A 332 -63.26 -11.53 -23.28
CA THR A 332 -64.20 -12.66 -23.49
C THR A 332 -65.22 -12.41 -24.60
N LYS A 333 -65.46 -11.15 -24.97
CA LYS A 333 -66.41 -10.75 -26.03
C LYS A 333 -65.80 -10.83 -27.44
N LEU A 334 -64.49 -11.03 -27.56
CA LEU A 334 -63.82 -11.20 -28.85
C LEU A 334 -63.98 -12.64 -29.36
N THR A 335 -64.63 -12.82 -30.51
CA THR A 335 -64.81 -14.11 -31.17
C THR A 335 -63.60 -14.54 -32.00
N ASP A 336 -62.72 -13.61 -32.37
CA ASP A 336 -61.57 -13.87 -33.23
C ASP A 336 -60.37 -14.44 -32.46
N THR A 337 -59.87 -15.59 -32.90
CA THR A 337 -58.80 -16.35 -32.24
C THR A 337 -57.39 -16.01 -32.70
N GLU A 338 -57.21 -15.20 -33.74
CA GLU A 338 -55.91 -15.01 -34.40
C GLU A 338 -54.99 -13.99 -33.70
N THR A 339 -55.50 -13.09 -32.85
CA THR A 339 -54.73 -11.96 -32.29
C THR A 339 -54.96 -11.73 -30.78
N TYR A 340 -54.81 -12.79 -29.97
CA TYR A 340 -54.92 -12.70 -28.51
C TYR A 340 -53.69 -11.97 -27.89
N PRO A 341 -53.87 -10.90 -27.06
CA PRO A 341 -52.77 -10.06 -26.57
C PRO A 341 -52.03 -10.68 -25.37
N VAL A 342 -51.51 -11.90 -25.56
CA VAL A 342 -50.82 -12.68 -24.50
C VAL A 342 -49.67 -11.86 -23.88
N ARG A 343 -48.87 -11.18 -24.70
CA ARG A 343 -47.68 -10.46 -24.24
C ARG A 343 -48.04 -9.34 -23.28
N GLU A 344 -49.08 -8.58 -23.60
CA GLU A 344 -49.60 -7.46 -22.83
C GLU A 344 -50.25 -7.97 -21.53
N ILE A 345 -50.98 -9.10 -21.59
CA ILE A 345 -51.56 -9.76 -20.40
C ILE A 345 -50.47 -10.20 -19.43
N VAL A 346 -49.40 -10.83 -19.91
CA VAL A 346 -48.28 -11.28 -19.05
C VAL A 346 -47.60 -10.08 -18.39
N ARG A 347 -47.31 -9.01 -19.14
CA ARG A 347 -46.69 -7.78 -18.60
C ARG A 347 -47.58 -7.12 -17.54
N ALA A 348 -48.85 -6.94 -17.85
CA ALA A 348 -49.84 -6.40 -16.92
C ALA A 348 -49.95 -7.25 -15.65
N GLY A 349 -50.10 -8.56 -15.78
CA GLY A 349 -50.17 -9.51 -14.66
C GLY A 349 -48.94 -9.45 -13.76
N VAL A 350 -47.74 -9.43 -14.36
CA VAL A 350 -46.47 -9.28 -13.64
C VAL A 350 -46.40 -7.97 -12.88
N SER A 351 -46.78 -6.86 -13.50
CA SER A 351 -46.74 -5.54 -12.85
C SER A 351 -47.74 -5.46 -11.70
N VAL A 352 -48.96 -5.95 -11.88
CA VAL A 352 -50.00 -6.03 -10.85
C VAL A 352 -49.54 -6.90 -9.69
N ALA A 353 -49.03 -8.10 -9.95
CA ALA A 353 -48.55 -9.01 -8.91
C ALA A 353 -47.42 -8.39 -8.09
N ARG A 354 -46.43 -7.76 -8.74
CA ARG A 354 -45.32 -7.06 -8.05
C ARG A 354 -45.77 -5.89 -7.19
N LYS A 355 -46.69 -5.06 -7.70
CA LYS A 355 -47.14 -3.85 -6.99
C LYS A 355 -48.13 -4.13 -5.86
N THR A 356 -48.94 -5.19 -5.99
CA THR A 356 -49.93 -5.58 -4.97
C THR A 356 -49.43 -6.65 -4.01
N ASN A 357 -48.27 -7.25 -4.30
CA ASN A 357 -47.74 -8.44 -3.63
C ASN A 357 -48.75 -9.62 -3.59
N ASN A 358 -49.66 -9.69 -4.57
CA ASN A 358 -50.65 -10.76 -4.69
C ASN A 358 -50.28 -11.69 -5.85
N MET A 359 -49.63 -12.80 -5.51
CA MET A 359 -49.19 -13.80 -6.51
C MET A 359 -50.34 -14.62 -7.09
N GLN A 360 -51.53 -14.60 -6.46
CA GLN A 360 -52.72 -15.27 -7.00
C GLN A 360 -53.09 -14.73 -8.39
N VAL A 361 -52.80 -13.46 -8.66
CA VAL A 361 -53.00 -12.85 -9.99
C VAL A 361 -52.22 -13.60 -11.07
N LEU A 362 -51.01 -14.07 -10.78
CA LEU A 362 -50.24 -14.87 -11.74
C LEU A 362 -50.84 -16.26 -11.90
N ASN A 363 -51.27 -16.89 -10.80
CA ASN A 363 -51.94 -18.19 -10.83
C ASN A 363 -53.22 -18.17 -11.68
N ASP A 364 -54.03 -17.12 -11.54
CA ASP A 364 -55.28 -16.94 -12.30
C ASP A 364 -55.03 -16.76 -13.80
N LEU A 365 -53.84 -16.27 -14.19
CA LEU A 365 -53.44 -16.11 -15.59
C LEU A 365 -52.89 -17.40 -16.22
N ILE A 366 -52.43 -18.37 -15.44
CA ILE A 366 -51.85 -19.62 -15.95
C ILE A 366 -52.80 -20.34 -16.91
N PRO A 367 -54.08 -20.62 -16.58
CA PRO A 367 -54.97 -21.35 -17.50
C PRO A 367 -55.20 -20.61 -18.82
N VAL A 368 -55.19 -19.28 -18.78
CA VAL A 368 -55.42 -18.42 -19.95
C VAL A 368 -54.22 -18.45 -20.90
N ILE A 369 -53.01 -18.34 -20.35
CA ILE A 369 -51.75 -18.38 -21.11
C ILE A 369 -51.50 -19.81 -21.61
N SER A 370 -51.72 -20.79 -20.73
CA SER A 370 -51.97 -22.23 -20.94
C SER A 370 -52.45 -22.58 -22.34
N LYS A 371 -53.65 -22.08 -22.62
CA LYS A 371 -54.47 -22.45 -23.77
C LYS A 371 -54.04 -21.77 -25.08
N ARG A 372 -53.23 -20.72 -25.01
CA ARG A 372 -53.00 -19.77 -26.13
C ARG A 372 -51.53 -19.65 -26.55
N CYS A 373 -50.58 -20.09 -25.73
CA CYS A 373 -49.15 -20.05 -26.06
C CYS A 373 -48.64 -21.35 -26.69
N THR A 374 -47.59 -21.22 -27.50
CA THR A 374 -46.73 -22.36 -27.85
C THR A 374 -45.88 -22.77 -26.64
N SER A 375 -45.46 -24.03 -26.57
CA SER A 375 -44.66 -24.60 -25.47
C SER A 375 -43.41 -23.78 -25.12
N GLY A 376 -42.69 -23.27 -26.14
CA GLY A 376 -41.48 -22.46 -25.95
C GLY A 376 -41.75 -21.07 -25.37
N THR A 377 -42.83 -20.39 -25.77
CA THR A 377 -43.21 -19.09 -25.19
C THR A 377 -43.75 -19.27 -23.77
N LEU A 378 -44.53 -20.34 -23.54
CA LEU A 378 -45.07 -20.68 -22.22
C LEU A 378 -43.96 -20.90 -21.18
N SER A 379 -42.92 -21.67 -21.54
CA SER A 379 -41.76 -21.95 -20.69
C SER A 379 -41.04 -20.68 -20.23
N LYS A 380 -40.90 -19.67 -21.10
CA LYS A 380 -40.30 -18.37 -20.75
C LYS A 380 -41.18 -17.56 -19.80
N VAL A 381 -42.50 -17.61 -19.98
CA VAL A 381 -43.46 -16.93 -19.08
C VAL A 381 -43.45 -17.59 -17.70
N PHE A 382 -43.45 -18.92 -17.64
CA PHE A 382 -43.35 -19.68 -16.40
C PHE A 382 -42.05 -19.43 -15.65
N LEU A 383 -40.92 -19.30 -16.36
CA LEU A 383 -39.65 -18.89 -15.77
C LEU A 383 -39.77 -17.50 -15.12
N GLN A 384 -40.36 -16.54 -15.83
CA GLN A 384 -40.56 -15.19 -15.31
C GLN A 384 -41.51 -15.17 -14.09
N PHE A 385 -42.59 -15.97 -14.11
CA PHE A 385 -43.51 -16.08 -12.98
C PHE A 385 -42.83 -16.69 -11.76
N SER A 386 -42.06 -17.76 -11.95
CA SER A 386 -41.32 -18.44 -10.88
C SER A 386 -40.35 -17.49 -10.18
N GLN A 387 -39.60 -16.68 -10.93
CA GLN A 387 -38.69 -15.67 -10.36
C GLN A 387 -39.41 -14.64 -9.46
N ILE A 388 -40.60 -14.19 -9.88
CA ILE A 388 -41.38 -13.19 -9.14
C ILE A 388 -41.99 -13.81 -7.88
N MET A 389 -42.48 -15.04 -7.98
CA MET A 389 -43.03 -15.78 -6.85
C MET A 389 -41.94 -16.07 -5.80
N LEU A 390 -40.73 -16.47 -6.23
CA LEU A 390 -39.59 -16.65 -5.32
C LEU A 390 -39.21 -15.33 -4.62
N ALA A 391 -39.15 -14.23 -5.36
CA ALA A 391 -38.84 -12.91 -4.78
C ALA A 391 -39.87 -12.40 -3.76
N SER A 392 -41.12 -12.90 -3.82
CA SER A 392 -42.18 -12.57 -2.87
C SER A 392 -42.36 -13.61 -1.74
N GLY A 393 -41.56 -14.68 -1.75
CA GLY A 393 -41.60 -15.75 -0.74
C GLY A 393 -42.63 -16.87 -1.02
N ASP A 394 -43.31 -16.86 -2.17
CA ASP A 394 -44.26 -17.92 -2.55
C ASP A 394 -43.53 -19.12 -3.21
N PHE A 395 -42.77 -19.85 -2.39
CA PHE A 395 -41.98 -21.00 -2.83
C PHE A 395 -42.82 -22.11 -3.47
N LYS A 396 -44.00 -22.42 -2.90
CA LYS A 396 -44.83 -23.55 -3.37
C LYS A 396 -45.36 -23.31 -4.78
N SER A 397 -45.91 -22.12 -5.05
CA SER A 397 -46.40 -21.77 -6.39
C SER A 397 -45.25 -21.69 -7.39
N ALA A 398 -44.10 -21.11 -6.99
CA ALA A 398 -42.92 -21.05 -7.85
C ALA A 398 -42.41 -22.45 -8.25
N SER A 399 -42.32 -23.38 -7.30
CA SER A 399 -41.88 -24.75 -7.56
C SER A 399 -42.83 -25.48 -8.51
N ALA A 400 -44.14 -25.35 -8.31
CA ALA A 400 -45.14 -26.00 -9.14
C ALA A 400 -45.07 -25.52 -10.60
N ILE A 401 -44.89 -24.22 -10.82
CA ILE A 401 -44.79 -23.64 -12.17
C ILE A 401 -43.44 -23.96 -12.82
N PHE A 402 -42.35 -23.94 -12.05
CA PHE A 402 -41.02 -24.24 -12.58
C PHE A 402 -40.93 -25.67 -13.13
N GLN A 403 -41.65 -26.62 -12.52
CA GLN A 403 -41.73 -28.01 -12.98
C GLN A 403 -42.31 -28.17 -14.40
N GLU A 404 -43.16 -27.23 -14.84
CA GLU A 404 -43.82 -27.23 -16.15
C GLU A 404 -42.97 -26.58 -17.26
N ILE A 405 -41.75 -26.11 -16.94
CA ILE A 405 -40.83 -25.49 -17.91
C ILE A 405 -40.11 -26.57 -18.71
N HIS A 406 -40.13 -26.47 -20.04
CA HIS A 406 -39.42 -27.40 -20.92
C HIS A 406 -37.89 -27.21 -20.89
N ASN A 407 -37.15 -28.31 -21.00
CA ASN A 407 -35.69 -28.37 -20.95
C ASN A 407 -34.96 -27.52 -22.02
N ASP A 408 -35.62 -27.18 -23.13
CA ASP A 408 -35.05 -26.28 -24.15
C ASP A 408 -34.66 -24.90 -23.59
N CYS A 409 -35.22 -24.52 -22.44
CA CYS A 409 -34.91 -23.27 -21.74
C CYS A 409 -33.64 -23.33 -20.89
N GLU A 410 -32.98 -24.49 -20.72
CA GLU A 410 -31.74 -24.63 -19.94
C GLU A 410 -30.61 -23.72 -20.48
N SER A 411 -30.62 -23.42 -21.78
CA SER A 411 -29.65 -22.53 -22.43
C SER A 411 -29.78 -21.05 -22.01
N LEU A 412 -30.87 -20.67 -21.35
CA LEU A 412 -31.11 -19.30 -20.92
C LEU A 412 -30.39 -19.02 -19.58
N PRO A 413 -29.58 -17.95 -19.45
CA PRO A 413 -28.91 -17.62 -18.20
C PRO A 413 -29.89 -17.47 -17.00
N GLN A 414 -31.05 -16.89 -17.27
CA GLN A 414 -32.14 -16.68 -16.30
C GLN A 414 -32.68 -17.99 -15.70
N TYR A 415 -32.50 -19.10 -16.40
CA TYR A 415 -32.95 -20.42 -15.95
C TYR A 415 -32.12 -20.89 -14.75
N ILE A 416 -30.78 -20.81 -14.87
CA ILE A 416 -29.86 -21.21 -13.80
C ILE A 416 -30.03 -20.30 -12.58
N ASP A 417 -30.19 -18.99 -12.79
CA ASP A 417 -30.38 -18.04 -11.69
C ASP A 417 -31.68 -18.34 -10.93
N CYS A 418 -32.78 -18.57 -11.65
CA CYS A 418 -34.06 -18.95 -11.03
C CYS A 418 -33.99 -20.31 -10.33
N LEU A 419 -33.31 -21.29 -10.92
CA LEU A 419 -33.12 -22.62 -10.31
C LEU A 419 -32.27 -22.51 -9.03
N THR A 420 -31.26 -21.63 -9.02
CA THR A 420 -30.43 -21.36 -7.85
C THR A 420 -31.27 -20.76 -6.71
N ASP A 421 -32.10 -19.77 -7.00
CA ASP A 421 -33.02 -19.17 -6.02
C ASP A 421 -34.10 -20.16 -5.55
N LEU A 422 -34.58 -21.04 -6.44
CA LEU A 422 -35.49 -22.11 -6.08
C LEU A 422 -34.85 -23.10 -5.10
N LEU A 423 -33.59 -23.50 -5.33
CA LEU A 423 -32.84 -24.38 -4.43
C LEU A 423 -32.56 -23.71 -3.07
N LYS A 424 -32.30 -22.40 -3.04
CA LYS A 424 -32.19 -21.62 -1.80
C LYS A 424 -33.53 -21.59 -1.05
N GLY A 425 -34.64 -21.33 -1.75
CA GLY A 425 -35.99 -21.38 -1.16
C GLY A 425 -36.35 -22.77 -0.63
N ALA A 426 -35.95 -23.82 -1.35
CA ALA A 426 -36.13 -25.21 -0.94
C ALA A 426 -35.30 -25.56 0.30
N THR A 427 -34.10 -24.97 0.42
CA THR A 427 -33.25 -25.14 1.60
C THR A 427 -33.93 -24.58 2.85
N LEU A 428 -34.49 -23.36 2.75
CA LEU A 428 -35.22 -22.69 3.83
C LEU A 428 -36.59 -23.31 4.14
N SER A 429 -37.18 -24.02 3.18
CA SER A 429 -38.46 -24.72 3.34
C SER A 429 -38.30 -26.21 3.68
N ASP A 430 -37.06 -26.67 3.89
CA ASP A 430 -36.68 -28.08 4.10
C ASP A 430 -37.19 -29.08 3.03
N ASP A 431 -37.38 -28.60 1.78
CA ASP A 431 -37.95 -29.36 0.65
C ASP A 431 -36.96 -29.57 -0.51
N VAL A 432 -35.66 -29.62 -0.22
CA VAL A 432 -34.62 -29.94 -1.22
C VAL A 432 -34.88 -31.29 -1.91
N GLY A 433 -35.46 -32.24 -1.17
CA GLY A 433 -35.82 -33.56 -1.71
C GLY A 433 -36.91 -33.51 -2.78
N GLY A 434 -37.91 -32.64 -2.62
CA GLY A 434 -38.96 -32.45 -3.61
C GLY A 434 -38.40 -31.90 -4.91
N ILE A 435 -37.52 -30.89 -4.82
CA ILE A 435 -36.88 -30.27 -6.01
C ILE A 435 -35.97 -31.27 -6.74
N ASP A 436 -35.21 -32.08 -6.01
CA ASP A 436 -34.34 -33.10 -6.61
C ASP A 436 -35.14 -34.11 -7.46
N GLN A 437 -36.22 -34.66 -6.89
CA GLN A 437 -37.06 -35.65 -7.56
C GLN A 437 -37.84 -35.07 -8.74
N THR A 438 -38.37 -33.86 -8.61
CA THR A 438 -39.32 -33.28 -9.57
C THR A 438 -38.65 -32.46 -10.68
N ILE A 439 -37.52 -31.81 -10.38
CA ILE A 439 -36.86 -30.85 -11.28
C ILE A 439 -35.45 -31.34 -11.63
N LEU A 440 -34.54 -31.49 -10.67
CA LEU A 440 -33.11 -31.76 -10.98
C LEU A 440 -32.91 -33.08 -11.75
N SER A 441 -33.70 -34.11 -11.43
CA SER A 441 -33.65 -35.42 -12.11
C SER A 441 -33.95 -35.38 -13.62
N ARG A 442 -34.57 -34.30 -14.10
CA ARG A 442 -34.99 -34.11 -15.50
C ARG A 442 -34.02 -33.24 -16.31
N LEU A 443 -33.05 -32.59 -15.66
CA LEU A 443 -32.14 -31.62 -16.28
C LEU A 443 -30.83 -32.26 -16.73
N SER A 444 -30.08 -31.53 -17.56
CA SER A 444 -28.71 -31.93 -17.86
C SER A 444 -27.83 -31.90 -16.60
N PRO A 445 -26.86 -32.85 -16.46
CA PRO A 445 -26.00 -32.91 -15.29
C PRO A 445 -25.21 -31.61 -15.04
N GLU A 446 -24.78 -30.92 -16.10
CA GLU A 446 -24.01 -29.68 -15.99
C GLU A 446 -24.84 -28.53 -15.39
N THR A 447 -26.09 -28.36 -15.85
CA THR A 447 -27.02 -27.36 -15.33
C THR A 447 -27.34 -27.61 -13.86
N ALA A 448 -27.69 -28.86 -13.51
CA ALA A 448 -28.01 -29.24 -12.14
C ALA A 448 -26.82 -29.04 -11.19
N GLN A 449 -25.62 -29.47 -11.58
CA GLN A 449 -24.41 -29.31 -10.78
C GLN A 449 -24.06 -27.83 -10.56
N THR A 450 -24.14 -27.02 -11.61
CA THR A 450 -23.86 -25.58 -11.53
C THR A 450 -24.83 -24.87 -10.59
N ALA A 451 -26.13 -25.18 -10.68
CA ALA A 451 -27.14 -24.58 -9.81
C ALA A 451 -26.97 -25.00 -8.35
N VAL A 452 -26.69 -26.28 -8.08
CA VAL A 452 -26.42 -26.78 -6.71
C VAL A 452 -25.17 -26.13 -6.13
N TYR A 453 -24.08 -26.01 -6.90
CA TYR A 453 -22.85 -25.34 -6.46
C TYR A 453 -23.12 -23.88 -6.11
N ARG A 454 -23.76 -23.12 -7.01
CA ARG A 454 -24.10 -21.70 -6.77
C ARG A 454 -25.02 -21.55 -5.56
N ALA A 455 -26.06 -22.38 -5.44
CA ALA A 455 -27.00 -22.32 -4.33
C ALA A 455 -26.31 -22.56 -2.99
N ALA A 456 -25.43 -23.57 -2.90
CA ALA A 456 -24.66 -23.85 -1.69
C ALA A 456 -23.73 -22.68 -1.30
N MET A 457 -23.01 -22.12 -2.28
CA MET A 457 -22.08 -21.01 -2.02
C MET A 457 -22.79 -19.70 -1.66
N GLU A 458 -23.89 -19.36 -2.32
CA GLU A 458 -24.69 -18.19 -1.97
C GLU A 458 -25.37 -18.34 -0.62
N THR A 459 -25.86 -19.54 -0.29
CA THR A 459 -26.36 -19.89 1.05
C THR A 459 -25.29 -19.61 2.09
N GLY A 460 -24.04 -20.05 1.85
CA GLY A 460 -22.90 -19.80 2.74
C GLY A 460 -22.48 -18.35 2.87
N LYS A 461 -22.62 -17.55 1.82
CA LYS A 461 -22.18 -16.14 1.79
C LYS A 461 -23.23 -15.18 2.34
N ASN A 462 -24.50 -15.42 2.04
CA ASN A 462 -25.55 -14.41 2.18
C ASN A 462 -26.53 -14.68 3.33
N LEU A 463 -26.76 -15.95 3.73
CA LEU A 463 -27.70 -16.25 4.80
C LEU A 463 -27.17 -15.83 6.17
N ALA A 464 -28.09 -15.44 7.05
CA ALA A 464 -27.80 -15.22 8.45
C ALA A 464 -27.37 -16.54 9.12
N PHE A 465 -26.48 -16.45 10.12
CA PHE A 465 -25.99 -17.63 10.82
C PHE A 465 -27.11 -18.41 11.53
N THR A 466 -28.15 -17.74 12.04
CA THR A 466 -29.33 -18.40 12.63
C THR A 466 -30.07 -19.30 11.63
N GLU A 467 -30.22 -18.86 10.39
CA GLU A 467 -30.86 -19.65 9.32
C GLU A 467 -30.00 -20.85 8.94
N ILE A 468 -28.68 -20.66 8.86
CA ILE A 468 -27.75 -21.76 8.58
C ILE A 468 -27.81 -22.83 9.68
N ILE A 469 -27.94 -22.41 10.94
CA ILE A 469 -28.08 -23.32 12.08
C ILE A 469 -29.41 -24.07 12.04
N ASN A 470 -30.52 -23.37 11.75
CA ASN A 470 -31.85 -23.98 11.69
C ASN A 470 -31.97 -25.00 10.54
N HIS A 471 -31.36 -24.70 9.39
CA HIS A 471 -31.50 -25.48 8.16
C HIS A 471 -30.26 -26.31 7.77
N PHE A 472 -29.35 -26.57 8.72
CA PHE A 472 -28.06 -27.23 8.40
C PHE A 472 -28.22 -28.61 7.74
N GLN A 473 -29.25 -29.39 8.11
CA GLN A 473 -29.55 -30.69 7.50
C GLN A 473 -29.99 -30.54 6.04
N SER A 474 -30.82 -29.52 5.77
CA SER A 474 -31.29 -29.18 4.42
C SER A 474 -30.14 -28.69 3.54
N ILE A 475 -29.23 -27.89 4.09
CA ILE A 475 -27.99 -27.44 3.42
C ILE A 475 -27.10 -28.64 3.09
N ALA A 476 -26.89 -29.56 4.04
CA ALA A 476 -26.11 -30.77 3.82
C ALA A 476 -26.74 -31.65 2.72
N ARG A 477 -28.08 -31.75 2.71
CA ARG A 477 -28.84 -32.46 1.67
C ARG A 477 -28.66 -31.81 0.30
N LEU A 478 -28.73 -30.48 0.19
CA LEU A 478 -28.47 -29.76 -1.06
C LEU A 478 -27.06 -30.07 -1.59
N ILE A 479 -26.05 -29.95 -0.73
CA ILE A 479 -24.66 -30.19 -1.12
C ILE A 479 -24.44 -31.66 -1.52
N SER A 480 -25.15 -32.60 -0.90
CA SER A 480 -25.05 -34.03 -1.22
C SER A 480 -25.45 -34.38 -2.66
N LEU A 481 -26.19 -33.50 -3.34
CA LEU A 481 -26.58 -33.64 -4.75
C LEU A 481 -25.45 -33.32 -5.74
N HIS A 482 -24.36 -32.71 -5.28
CA HIS A 482 -23.22 -32.35 -6.12
C HIS A 482 -22.16 -33.48 -6.14
N PRO A 483 -21.53 -33.80 -7.29
CA PRO A 483 -20.50 -34.85 -7.37
C PRO A 483 -19.26 -34.56 -6.52
N ARG A 484 -18.95 -33.27 -6.29
CA ARG A 484 -17.87 -32.80 -5.40
C ARG A 484 -18.39 -32.36 -4.03
N ARG A 485 -19.39 -33.05 -3.48
CA ARG A 485 -20.07 -32.71 -2.21
C ARG A 485 -19.11 -32.46 -1.03
N ASP A 486 -18.07 -33.27 -0.90
CA ASP A 486 -17.13 -33.22 0.22
C ASP A 486 -16.25 -31.96 0.15
N ASN A 487 -15.74 -31.62 -1.03
CA ASN A 487 -15.04 -30.37 -1.26
C ASN A 487 -15.97 -29.16 -1.10
N LEU A 488 -17.22 -29.26 -1.54
CA LEU A 488 -18.20 -28.17 -1.43
C LEU A 488 -18.59 -27.88 0.04
N LEU A 489 -18.72 -28.92 0.87
CA LEU A 489 -18.89 -28.78 2.32
C LEU A 489 -17.68 -28.14 2.98
N LEU A 490 -16.46 -28.53 2.58
CA LEU A 490 -15.23 -27.91 3.08
C LEU A 490 -15.14 -26.41 2.71
N GLU A 491 -15.44 -26.05 1.46
CA GLU A 491 -15.50 -24.66 1.00
C GLU A 491 -16.55 -23.86 1.80
N MET A 492 -17.73 -24.43 1.99
CA MET A 492 -18.81 -23.83 2.79
C MET A 492 -18.36 -23.56 4.23
N ILE A 493 -17.78 -24.55 4.91
CA ILE A 493 -17.26 -24.40 6.29
C ILE A 493 -16.20 -23.30 6.35
N THR A 494 -15.31 -23.24 5.36
CA THR A 494 -14.28 -22.21 5.27
C THR A 494 -14.89 -20.81 5.11
N ILE A 495 -15.91 -20.65 4.24
CA ILE A 495 -16.64 -19.38 4.10
C ILE A 495 -17.29 -18.96 5.41
N LEU A 496 -17.89 -19.90 6.16
CA LEU A 496 -18.51 -19.57 7.45
C LEU A 496 -17.47 -19.12 8.49
N ILE A 497 -16.31 -19.79 8.53
CA ILE A 497 -15.17 -19.39 9.36
C ILE A 497 -14.72 -17.97 9.02
N ASP A 498 -14.54 -17.66 7.73
CA ASP A 498 -14.08 -16.35 7.26
C ASP A 498 -15.08 -15.24 7.51
N ARG A 499 -16.39 -15.56 7.46
CA ARG A 499 -17.48 -14.64 7.84
C ARG A 499 -17.58 -14.38 9.35
N GLY A 500 -16.80 -15.06 10.18
CA GLY A 500 -16.81 -14.89 11.64
C GLY A 500 -17.87 -15.72 12.35
N PHE A 501 -18.30 -16.86 11.80
CA PHE A 501 -19.28 -17.74 12.47
C PHE A 501 -18.84 -18.13 13.89
N LEU A 502 -17.56 -18.46 14.05
CA LEU A 502 -16.98 -18.89 15.32
C LEU A 502 -16.86 -17.77 16.36
N ASP A 503 -16.95 -16.51 15.95
CA ASP A 503 -16.91 -15.36 16.88
C ASP A 503 -18.20 -15.24 17.69
N ALA A 504 -19.32 -15.77 17.18
CA ALA A 504 -20.65 -15.64 17.79
C ALA A 504 -21.30 -16.98 18.18
N TYR A 505 -20.86 -18.11 17.62
CA TYR A 505 -21.52 -19.42 17.78
C TYR A 505 -20.55 -20.54 18.15
N ASP A 506 -21.10 -21.63 18.70
CA ASP A 506 -20.32 -22.77 19.14
C ASP A 506 -19.71 -23.57 17.97
N PRO A 507 -18.40 -23.90 18.00
CA PRO A 507 -17.74 -24.71 16.96
C PRO A 507 -18.35 -26.09 16.73
N ASP A 508 -19.05 -26.67 17.70
CA ASP A 508 -19.71 -27.97 17.56
C ASP A 508 -20.69 -28.00 16.40
N ILE A 509 -21.26 -26.85 16.01
CA ILE A 509 -22.15 -26.73 14.86
C ILE A 509 -21.39 -26.95 13.54
N LEU A 510 -20.21 -26.31 13.39
CA LEU A 510 -19.38 -26.52 12.20
C LEU A 510 -18.77 -27.92 12.18
N ILE A 511 -18.50 -28.52 13.34
CA ILE A 511 -18.05 -29.91 13.44
C ILE A 511 -19.18 -30.87 12.99
N LYS A 512 -20.43 -30.61 13.40
CA LYS A 512 -21.59 -31.37 12.89
C LYS A 512 -21.73 -31.25 11.37
N LEU A 513 -21.47 -30.06 10.80
CA LEU A 513 -21.43 -29.88 9.35
C LEU A 513 -20.28 -30.67 8.70
N ALA A 514 -19.08 -30.64 9.30
CA ALA A 514 -17.92 -31.41 8.82
C ALA A 514 -18.19 -32.92 8.84
N ASN A 515 -19.00 -33.43 9.77
CA ASN A 515 -19.37 -34.84 9.84
C ASN A 515 -20.21 -35.35 8.64
N PHE A 516 -20.78 -34.46 7.82
CA PHE A 516 -21.43 -34.88 6.57
C PHE A 516 -20.43 -35.20 5.45
N ILE A 517 -19.17 -34.77 5.58
CA ILE A 517 -18.10 -35.08 4.63
C ILE A 517 -17.73 -36.57 4.75
N GLN A 518 -17.80 -37.29 3.63
CA GLN A 518 -17.53 -38.73 3.61
C GLN A 518 -16.05 -39.05 3.46
N GLU A 519 -15.33 -38.29 2.63
CA GLU A 519 -13.88 -38.42 2.46
C GLU A 519 -13.14 -37.93 3.71
N GLN A 520 -12.46 -38.86 4.37
CA GLN A 520 -11.74 -38.62 5.62
C GLN A 520 -10.76 -37.43 5.51
N GLN A 521 -9.98 -37.34 4.43
CA GLN A 521 -9.01 -36.27 4.24
C GLN A 521 -9.66 -34.87 4.22
N HIS A 522 -10.82 -34.73 3.56
CA HIS A 522 -11.56 -33.47 3.51
C HIS A 522 -12.20 -33.15 4.86
N LYS A 523 -12.74 -34.16 5.54
CA LYS A 523 -13.34 -34.02 6.88
C LYS A 523 -12.31 -33.54 7.90
N GLU A 524 -11.15 -34.19 7.96
CA GLU A 524 -10.06 -33.82 8.86
C GLU A 524 -9.53 -32.42 8.56
N ARG A 525 -9.44 -32.05 7.28
CA ARG A 525 -9.05 -30.69 6.87
C ARG A 525 -10.07 -29.64 7.32
N ALA A 526 -11.38 -29.92 7.20
CA ALA A 526 -12.43 -29.01 7.68
C ALA A 526 -12.33 -28.80 9.20
N ILE A 527 -12.17 -29.89 9.97
CA ILE A 527 -12.00 -29.83 11.42
C ILE A 527 -10.71 -29.07 11.78
N SER A 528 -9.60 -29.34 11.10
CA SER A 528 -8.35 -28.61 11.29
C SER A 528 -8.52 -27.10 11.10
N ASN A 529 -9.22 -26.66 10.04
CA ASN A 529 -9.51 -25.25 9.80
C ASN A 529 -10.31 -24.60 10.95
N ILE A 530 -11.34 -25.30 11.44
CA ILE A 530 -12.14 -24.86 12.60
C ILE A 530 -11.24 -24.68 13.82
N VAL A 531 -10.44 -25.70 14.14
CA VAL A 531 -9.58 -25.74 15.32
C VAL A 531 -8.50 -24.65 15.28
N ILE A 532 -7.84 -24.45 14.14
CA ILE A 532 -6.82 -23.40 13.98
C ILE A 532 -7.43 -22.01 14.16
N LYS A 533 -8.65 -21.76 13.64
CA LYS A 533 -9.32 -20.48 13.85
C LYS A 533 -9.61 -20.24 15.34
N ILE A 534 -10.07 -21.25 16.08
CA ILE A 534 -10.30 -21.14 17.53
C ILE A 534 -9.00 -20.78 18.26
N ALA A 535 -7.88 -21.40 17.91
CA ALA A 535 -6.58 -21.08 18.48
C ALA A 535 -6.19 -19.61 18.23
N LYS A 536 -6.34 -19.13 16.98
CA LYS A 536 -6.11 -17.73 16.61
C LYS A 536 -7.00 -16.75 17.39
N MET A 537 -8.27 -17.07 17.57
CA MET A 537 -9.17 -16.28 18.41
C MET A 537 -8.70 -16.22 19.86
N GLY A 538 -8.17 -17.33 20.39
CA GLY A 538 -7.58 -17.38 21.73
C GLY A 538 -6.41 -16.40 21.91
N VAL A 539 -5.52 -16.32 20.92
CA VAL A 539 -4.42 -15.34 20.94
C VAL A 539 -4.95 -13.91 20.86
N GLN A 540 -5.87 -13.63 19.95
CA GLN A 540 -6.47 -12.29 19.78
C GLN A 540 -7.20 -11.83 21.05
N ALA A 541 -7.95 -12.72 21.69
CA ALA A 541 -8.67 -12.47 22.93
C ALA A 541 -7.78 -12.59 24.19
N LYS A 542 -6.50 -12.97 24.04
CA LYS A 542 -5.56 -13.24 25.13
C LYS A 542 -6.10 -14.26 26.15
N ASN A 543 -6.83 -15.27 25.69
CA ASN A 543 -7.52 -16.23 26.52
C ASN A 543 -7.05 -17.67 26.23
N ARG A 544 -6.54 -18.33 27.27
CA ARG A 544 -5.99 -19.70 27.22
C ARG A 544 -7.06 -20.77 27.02
N ASP A 545 -8.30 -20.52 27.42
CA ASP A 545 -9.37 -21.51 27.36
C ASP A 545 -9.69 -21.88 25.91
N PHE A 546 -9.57 -20.92 24.98
CA PHE A 546 -9.71 -21.19 23.55
C PHE A 546 -8.62 -22.11 23.02
N LEU A 547 -7.37 -21.96 23.46
CA LEU A 547 -6.28 -22.85 23.06
C LEU A 547 -6.48 -24.25 23.64
N GLN A 548 -6.91 -24.36 24.90
CA GLN A 548 -7.26 -25.65 25.51
C GLN A 548 -8.40 -26.34 24.75
N ARG A 549 -9.44 -25.58 24.40
CA ARG A 549 -10.56 -26.07 23.59
C ARG A 549 -10.08 -26.52 22.21
N ALA A 550 -9.22 -25.74 21.55
CA ALA A 550 -8.64 -26.09 20.26
C ALA A 550 -7.87 -27.43 20.34
N VAL A 551 -7.02 -27.60 21.35
CA VAL A 551 -6.31 -28.88 21.59
C VAL A 551 -7.30 -30.02 21.79
N GLY A 552 -8.32 -29.85 22.64
CA GLY A 552 -9.34 -30.89 22.87
C GLY A 552 -10.08 -31.30 21.59
N LEU A 553 -10.37 -30.34 20.71
CA LEU A 553 -11.03 -30.60 19.43
C LEU A 553 -10.14 -31.31 18.40
N THR A 554 -8.81 -31.30 18.55
CA THR A 554 -7.92 -32.12 17.70
C THR A 554 -8.17 -33.62 17.86
N CYS A 555 -8.75 -34.06 18.99
CA CYS A 555 -9.13 -35.46 19.21
C CYS A 555 -10.21 -35.96 18.24
N VAL A 556 -10.96 -35.04 17.59
CA VAL A 556 -11.96 -35.39 16.57
C VAL A 556 -11.28 -35.75 15.23
N ILE A 557 -10.02 -35.36 15.02
CA ILE A 557 -9.23 -35.70 13.84
C ILE A 557 -8.64 -37.09 14.05
N GLU A 558 -9.03 -38.10 13.28
CA GLU A 558 -8.56 -39.49 13.47
C GLU A 558 -7.14 -39.70 12.93
N GLY A 559 -6.81 -39.09 11.78
CA GLY A 559 -5.51 -39.16 11.13
C GLY A 559 -4.40 -38.45 11.90
N GLN A 560 -3.37 -39.21 12.25
CA GLN A 560 -2.24 -38.74 13.06
C GLN A 560 -1.42 -37.62 12.38
N ASN A 561 -1.21 -37.69 11.07
CA ASN A 561 -0.49 -36.65 10.31
C ASN A 561 -1.24 -35.32 10.32
N THR A 562 -2.55 -35.34 10.04
CA THR A 562 -3.38 -34.13 10.06
C THR A 562 -3.46 -33.58 11.49
N ARG A 563 -3.66 -34.45 12.50
CA ARG A 563 -3.70 -34.05 13.91
C ARG A 563 -2.38 -33.38 14.35
N SER A 564 -1.24 -33.95 13.98
CA SER A 564 0.09 -33.39 14.28
C SER A 564 0.27 -32.01 13.64
N ALA A 565 -0.11 -31.86 12.37
CA ALA A 565 -0.06 -30.56 11.69
C ALA A 565 -1.00 -29.52 12.35
N THR A 566 -2.22 -29.92 12.73
CA THR A 566 -3.15 -29.04 13.46
C THR A 566 -2.58 -28.63 14.81
N LEU A 567 -2.07 -29.57 15.61
CA LEU A 567 -1.45 -29.29 16.91
C LEU A 567 -0.25 -28.36 16.77
N SER A 568 0.58 -28.54 15.73
CA SER A 568 1.71 -27.66 15.44
C SER A 568 1.26 -26.21 15.21
N ASN A 569 0.20 -25.99 14.43
CA ASN A 569 -0.37 -24.65 14.25
C ASN A 569 -0.91 -24.08 15.58
N ILE A 570 -1.50 -24.91 16.45
CA ILE A 570 -1.95 -24.44 17.78
C ILE A 570 -0.76 -24.07 18.66
N ILE A 571 0.35 -24.83 18.60
CA ILE A 571 1.59 -24.55 19.33
C ILE A 571 2.20 -23.21 18.86
N ASP A 572 2.18 -22.91 17.56
CA ASP A 572 2.66 -21.64 17.03
C ASP A 572 1.87 -20.46 17.62
N GLU A 573 0.53 -20.57 17.62
CA GLU A 573 -0.35 -19.57 18.22
C GLU A 573 -0.15 -19.48 19.76
N ALA A 574 0.02 -20.61 20.44
CA ALA A 574 0.31 -20.65 21.87
C ALA A 574 1.67 -20.02 22.21
N SER A 575 2.68 -20.16 21.35
CA SER A 575 4.00 -19.55 21.50
C SER A 575 3.92 -18.02 21.42
N ILE A 576 3.10 -17.50 20.52
CA ILE A 576 2.82 -16.06 20.42
C ILE A 576 2.16 -15.57 21.72
N LEU A 577 1.13 -16.28 22.21
CA LEU A 577 0.44 -15.89 23.44
C LEU A 577 1.35 -15.99 24.67
N ALA A 578 2.16 -17.04 24.78
CA ALA A 578 3.12 -17.26 25.86
C ALA A 578 4.14 -16.12 25.94
N ALA A 579 4.70 -15.69 24.79
CA ALA A 579 5.61 -14.55 24.73
C ALA A 579 4.92 -13.24 25.18
N GLN A 580 3.70 -12.97 24.69
CA GLN A 580 2.93 -11.77 25.05
C GLN A 580 2.57 -11.73 26.54
N GLN A 581 2.11 -12.85 27.12
CA GLN A 581 1.66 -12.91 28.51
C GLN A 581 2.78 -13.20 29.52
N GLY A 582 3.94 -13.65 29.07
CA GLY A 582 5.02 -14.07 29.98
C GLY A 582 4.79 -15.46 30.60
N ASP A 583 3.95 -16.30 29.98
CA ASP A 583 3.52 -17.58 30.53
C ASP A 583 4.19 -18.78 29.86
N LEU A 584 5.28 -19.26 30.44
CA LEU A 584 5.96 -20.48 29.97
C LEU A 584 5.12 -21.75 30.20
N ASP A 585 4.28 -21.76 31.24
CA ASP A 585 3.45 -22.92 31.62
C ASP A 585 2.54 -23.38 30.48
N LEU A 586 2.01 -22.45 29.67
CA LEU A 586 1.21 -22.79 28.48
C LEU A 586 1.97 -23.72 27.51
N LEU A 587 3.25 -23.44 27.22
CA LEU A 587 4.06 -24.26 26.32
C LEU A 587 4.43 -25.62 26.94
N LEU A 588 4.65 -25.65 28.25
CA LEU A 588 4.90 -26.90 28.97
C LEU A 588 3.65 -27.79 28.99
N ARG A 589 2.45 -27.23 29.11
CA ARG A 589 1.20 -27.98 28.96
C ARG A 589 1.00 -28.49 27.54
N MET A 590 1.32 -27.68 26.53
CA MET A 590 1.28 -28.12 25.12
C MET A 590 2.18 -29.33 24.89
N ARG A 591 3.35 -29.40 25.56
CA ARG A 591 4.20 -30.59 25.52
C ARG A 591 3.52 -31.83 26.08
N VAL A 592 2.90 -31.71 27.26
CA VAL A 592 2.18 -32.84 27.89
C VAL A 592 1.05 -33.32 26.98
N TRP A 593 0.25 -32.40 26.41
CA TRP A 593 -0.84 -32.75 25.50
C TRP A 593 -0.32 -33.40 24.22
N SER A 594 0.65 -32.80 23.53
CA SER A 594 1.20 -33.36 22.29
C SER A 594 1.80 -34.76 22.48
N SER A 595 2.48 -34.99 23.61
CA SER A 595 3.04 -36.30 23.94
C SER A 595 1.98 -37.37 24.21
N SER A 596 0.79 -36.96 24.66
CA SER A 596 -0.33 -37.86 24.94
C SER A 596 -1.24 -38.12 23.73
N LEU A 597 -1.30 -37.17 22.78
CA LEU A 597 -2.25 -37.17 21.67
C LEU A 597 -1.66 -37.69 20.34
N LEU A 598 -0.32 -37.78 20.25
CA LEU A 598 0.41 -38.16 19.05
C LEU A 598 1.26 -39.41 19.27
N ASP A 599 1.47 -40.17 18.20
CA ASP A 599 2.44 -41.27 18.19
C ASP A 599 3.87 -40.74 18.36
N ARG A 600 4.79 -41.59 18.85
CA ARG A 600 6.15 -41.18 19.27
C ARG A 600 6.93 -40.37 18.23
N GLU A 601 6.83 -40.74 16.95
CA GLU A 601 7.53 -40.03 15.86
C GLU A 601 6.95 -38.63 15.61
N LEU A 602 5.62 -38.50 15.61
CA LEU A 602 4.94 -37.23 15.37
C LEU A 602 4.99 -36.31 16.60
N ALA A 603 5.01 -36.89 17.80
CA ALA A 603 5.23 -36.15 19.05
C ALA A 603 6.60 -35.46 19.06
N ALA A 604 7.64 -36.08 18.46
CA ALA A 604 8.97 -35.48 18.36
C ALA A 604 8.96 -34.17 17.56
N TYR A 605 8.21 -34.10 16.45
CA TYR A 605 8.04 -32.88 15.67
C TYR A 605 7.26 -31.80 16.44
N ALA A 606 6.20 -32.19 17.15
CA ALA A 606 5.48 -31.25 18.00
C ALA A 606 6.37 -30.71 19.15
N MET A 607 7.21 -31.55 19.75
CA MET A 607 8.20 -31.13 20.75
C MET A 607 9.22 -30.15 20.17
N ALA A 608 9.70 -30.35 18.94
CA ALA A 608 10.58 -29.41 18.28
C ALA A 608 9.93 -28.02 18.10
N ASN A 609 8.67 -27.97 17.67
CA ASN A 609 7.92 -26.71 17.56
C ASN A 609 7.72 -26.04 18.93
N ILE A 610 7.49 -26.82 19.99
CA ILE A 610 7.41 -26.29 21.36
C ILE A 610 8.76 -25.73 21.81
N VAL A 611 9.86 -26.42 21.54
CA VAL A 611 11.23 -25.93 21.82
C VAL A 611 11.47 -24.60 21.12
N ASP A 612 11.10 -24.47 19.85
CA ASP A 612 11.18 -23.21 19.11
C ASP A 612 10.32 -22.10 19.74
N GLY A 613 9.11 -22.43 20.19
CA GLY A 613 8.25 -21.54 20.96
C GLY A 613 8.89 -21.05 22.25
N ILE A 614 9.52 -21.96 23.01
CA ILE A 614 10.23 -21.65 24.25
C ILE A 614 11.48 -20.79 23.97
N ILE A 615 12.21 -21.06 22.88
CA ILE A 615 13.35 -20.23 22.45
C ILE A 615 12.89 -18.81 22.18
N LYS A 616 11.79 -18.64 21.43
CA LYS A 616 11.21 -17.31 21.15
C LYS A 616 10.83 -16.57 22.44
N TYR A 617 10.13 -17.26 23.34
CA TYR A 617 9.83 -16.73 24.68
C TYR A 617 11.10 -16.32 25.44
N ALA A 618 12.13 -17.17 25.43
CA ALA A 618 13.36 -16.97 26.18
C ALA A 618 14.16 -15.77 25.67
N ILE A 619 14.22 -15.55 24.35
CA ILE A 619 14.86 -14.37 23.75
C ILE A 619 14.11 -13.10 24.14
N ASP A 620 12.78 -13.08 23.96
CA ASP A 620 11.95 -11.91 24.26
C ASP A 620 12.02 -11.51 25.73
N ARG A 621 12.04 -12.49 26.64
CA ARG A 621 12.13 -12.27 28.10
C ARG A 621 13.57 -12.16 28.61
N GLN A 622 14.55 -12.52 27.80
CA GLN A 622 15.96 -12.73 28.17
C GLN A 622 16.08 -13.69 29.37
N SER A 623 15.47 -14.88 29.25
CA SER A 623 15.40 -15.90 30.30
C SER A 623 16.27 -17.12 29.96
N PRO A 624 17.49 -17.23 30.52
CA PRO A 624 18.31 -18.45 30.40
C PRO A 624 17.63 -19.69 30.98
N GLU A 625 16.78 -19.54 31.99
CA GLU A 625 16.05 -20.64 32.63
C GLU A 625 15.04 -21.29 31.67
N ALA A 626 14.38 -20.49 30.84
CA ALA A 626 13.50 -21.02 29.80
C ALA A 626 14.27 -21.82 28.74
N LEU A 627 15.50 -21.40 28.39
CA LEU A 627 16.36 -22.17 27.49
C LEU A 627 16.85 -23.49 28.12
N GLU A 628 17.05 -23.56 29.44
CA GLU A 628 17.34 -24.84 30.09
C GLU A 628 16.16 -25.81 29.96
N GLU A 629 14.94 -25.30 30.07
CA GLU A 629 13.76 -26.14 29.88
C GLU A 629 13.61 -26.59 28.43
N ALA A 630 13.88 -25.71 27.45
CA ALA A 630 13.99 -26.09 26.05
C ALA A 630 15.05 -27.18 25.83
N TYR A 631 16.21 -27.09 26.49
CA TYR A 631 17.28 -28.09 26.41
C TYR A 631 16.85 -29.45 26.96
N LYS A 632 16.16 -29.48 28.11
CA LYS A 632 15.63 -30.74 28.67
C LYS A 632 14.62 -31.39 27.72
N ILE A 633 13.70 -30.59 27.16
CA ILE A 633 12.67 -31.08 26.23
C ILE A 633 13.31 -31.63 24.96
N ALA A 634 14.25 -30.90 24.35
CA ALA A 634 14.99 -31.38 23.19
C ALA A 634 15.78 -32.66 23.50
N GLY A 635 16.22 -32.83 24.75
CA GLY A 635 16.89 -34.03 25.24
C GLY A 635 16.06 -35.32 25.14
N GLU A 636 14.73 -35.21 25.21
CA GLU A 636 13.80 -36.35 25.15
C GLU A 636 13.45 -36.79 23.72
N ILE A 637 13.85 -36.01 22.71
CA ILE A 637 13.64 -36.35 21.31
C ILE A 637 14.55 -37.52 20.91
N ASN A 638 13.94 -38.57 20.34
CA ASN A 638 14.66 -39.77 19.92
C ASN A 638 15.41 -39.61 18.59
N ASP A 639 14.95 -38.71 17.70
CA ASP A 639 15.64 -38.44 16.43
C ASP A 639 16.96 -37.69 16.70
N PRO A 640 18.12 -38.32 16.43
CA PRO A 640 19.41 -37.73 16.73
C PRO A 640 19.73 -36.50 15.86
N THR A 641 19.18 -36.41 14.64
CA THR A 641 19.49 -35.29 13.75
C THR A 641 18.75 -34.03 14.21
N LEU A 642 17.43 -34.13 14.40
CA LEU A 642 16.60 -33.07 14.95
C LEU A 642 17.05 -32.62 16.35
N LYS A 643 17.42 -33.57 17.22
CA LYS A 643 17.97 -33.26 18.55
C LYS A 643 19.24 -32.43 18.49
N THR A 644 20.16 -32.79 17.59
CA THR A 644 21.42 -32.05 17.40
C THR A 644 21.16 -30.64 16.88
N GLU A 645 20.26 -30.49 15.90
CA GLU A 645 19.86 -29.18 15.37
C GLU A 645 19.25 -28.27 16.45
N LEU A 646 18.35 -28.80 17.28
CA LEU A 646 17.75 -28.05 18.38
C LEU A 646 18.79 -27.66 19.44
N PHE A 647 19.72 -28.55 19.78
CA PHE A 647 20.81 -28.24 20.71
C PHE A 647 21.73 -27.13 20.21
N GLU A 648 22.08 -27.15 18.91
CA GLU A 648 22.83 -26.07 18.28
C GLU A 648 22.09 -24.73 18.39
N ARG A 649 20.81 -24.72 18.06
CA ARG A 649 19.99 -23.51 18.09
C ARG A 649 19.80 -22.98 19.52
N ILE A 650 19.59 -23.86 20.49
CA ILE A 650 19.50 -23.50 21.92
C ILE A 650 20.82 -22.88 22.39
N ALA A 651 21.97 -23.48 22.04
CA ALA A 651 23.27 -22.97 22.41
C ALA A 651 23.56 -21.58 21.81
N GLU A 652 23.23 -21.36 20.54
CA GLU A 652 23.30 -20.04 19.90
C GLU A 652 22.40 -19.02 20.63
N CYS A 653 21.20 -19.42 21.05
CA CYS A 653 20.28 -18.54 21.77
C CYS A 653 20.76 -18.19 23.18
N PHE A 654 21.41 -19.12 23.89
CA PHE A 654 22.10 -18.80 25.15
C PHE A 654 23.14 -17.70 24.93
N VAL A 655 23.93 -17.79 23.86
CA VAL A 655 24.93 -16.77 23.49
C VAL A 655 24.25 -15.43 23.16
N LYS A 656 23.18 -15.42 22.35
CA LYS A 656 22.44 -14.18 22.03
C LYS A 656 21.89 -13.49 23.28
N ILE A 657 21.35 -14.25 24.24
CA ILE A 657 20.91 -13.71 25.53
C ILE A 657 22.12 -13.14 26.29
N GLY A 658 23.24 -13.87 26.36
CA GLY A 658 24.49 -13.39 26.97
C GLY A 658 25.01 -12.08 26.35
N CYS A 659 25.05 -11.99 25.03
CA CYS A 659 25.42 -10.77 24.31
C CYS A 659 24.47 -9.61 24.65
N THR A 660 23.16 -9.86 24.71
CA THR A 660 22.18 -8.84 25.05
C THR A 660 22.36 -8.32 26.49
N ILE A 661 22.70 -9.22 27.43
CA ILE A 661 23.04 -8.86 28.82
C ILE A 661 24.30 -8.00 28.87
N LEU A 662 25.33 -8.30 28.06
CA LEU A 662 26.56 -7.49 27.99
C LEU A 662 26.33 -6.09 27.38
N ILE A 663 25.43 -5.94 26.40
CA ILE A 663 25.08 -4.64 25.82
C ILE A 663 24.29 -3.79 26.82
N ASN A 664 23.27 -4.38 27.44
CA ASN A 664 22.35 -3.70 28.34
C ASN A 664 22.31 -4.43 29.68
N PRO A 665 23.30 -4.23 30.57
CA PRO A 665 23.27 -4.82 31.89
C PRO A 665 22.00 -4.35 32.60
N ARG A 666 21.05 -5.27 32.87
CA ARG A 666 19.71 -4.96 33.39
C ARG A 666 19.69 -4.33 34.79
N TYR A 667 20.83 -3.93 35.36
CA TYR A 667 20.94 -3.15 36.58
C TYR A 667 22.14 -2.20 36.49
N PRO A 668 21.98 -0.89 36.75
CA PRO A 668 23.10 -0.01 37.10
C PRO A 668 23.46 -0.30 38.57
N ALA A 669 23.97 -1.50 38.83
CA ALA A 669 24.51 -1.87 40.13
C ALA A 669 25.98 -2.21 39.91
N HIS A 670 26.82 -1.56 40.70
CA HIS A 670 28.28 -1.63 40.71
C HIS A 670 28.87 -3.03 41.01
N ASP A 671 28.11 -4.12 40.87
CA ASP A 671 28.56 -5.52 41.00
C ASP A 671 27.45 -6.48 40.48
N ALA A 672 26.96 -6.30 39.24
CA ALA A 672 26.37 -7.45 38.54
C ALA A 672 27.52 -8.44 38.31
N ASP A 673 27.61 -9.48 39.14
CA ASP A 673 28.66 -10.50 39.11
C ASP A 673 28.91 -10.91 37.66
N LEU A 674 30.10 -10.62 37.11
CA LEU A 674 30.46 -10.95 35.74
C LEU A 674 30.20 -12.44 35.45
N ASN A 675 30.26 -13.31 36.48
CA ASN A 675 29.87 -14.71 36.34
C ASN A 675 28.43 -14.91 35.87
N SER A 676 27.49 -14.06 36.28
CA SER A 676 26.09 -14.10 35.88
C SER A 676 25.93 -13.75 34.40
N ALA A 677 26.65 -12.73 33.92
CA ALA A 677 26.70 -12.34 32.52
C ALA A 677 27.42 -13.39 31.64
N LEU A 678 28.42 -14.08 32.20
CA LEU A 678 29.16 -15.16 31.51
C LEU A 678 28.46 -16.52 31.56
N ARG A 679 27.44 -16.70 32.42
CA ARG A 679 26.72 -17.99 32.57
C ARG A 679 26.09 -18.47 31.25
N PRO A 680 25.39 -17.65 30.45
CA PRO A 680 24.82 -18.10 29.18
C PRO A 680 25.89 -18.56 28.18
N PHE A 681 27.02 -17.86 28.09
CA PHE A 681 28.13 -18.25 27.20
C PHE A 681 28.74 -19.60 27.60
N ARG A 682 29.01 -19.82 28.90
CA ARG A 682 29.45 -21.13 29.40
C ARG A 682 28.48 -22.22 29.02
N ARG A 683 27.19 -21.98 29.28
CA ARG A 683 26.18 -23.00 29.04
C ARG A 683 26.01 -23.33 27.56
N GLY A 684 26.05 -22.33 26.68
CA GLY A 684 26.05 -22.55 25.23
C GLY A 684 27.26 -23.38 24.79
N LEU A 685 28.45 -23.09 25.33
CA LEU A 685 29.67 -23.83 25.04
C LEU A 685 29.60 -25.29 25.55
N ASP A 686 29.08 -25.50 26.76
CA ASP A 686 28.88 -26.84 27.34
C ASP A 686 27.93 -27.69 26.48
N ILE A 687 26.82 -27.10 26.01
CA ILE A 687 25.87 -27.80 25.14
C ILE A 687 26.55 -28.22 23.83
N ILE A 688 27.34 -27.35 23.23
CA ILE A 688 28.02 -27.63 21.96
C ILE A 688 29.10 -28.69 22.12
N SER A 689 29.96 -28.55 23.13
CA SER A 689 31.06 -29.50 23.38
C SER A 689 30.57 -30.91 23.72
N GLN A 690 29.44 -31.03 24.43
CA GLN A 690 28.90 -32.34 24.80
C GLN A 690 28.17 -33.05 23.65
N ASN A 691 27.59 -32.29 22.72
CA ASN A 691 26.65 -32.83 21.74
C ASN A 691 27.17 -32.82 20.29
N ILE A 692 28.20 -32.03 19.99
CA ILE A 692 28.78 -31.91 18.65
C ILE A 692 30.18 -32.53 18.65
N LYS A 693 30.43 -33.45 17.72
CA LYS A 693 31.74 -34.11 17.58
C LYS A 693 32.62 -33.44 16.53
N SER A 694 33.93 -33.61 16.67
CA SER A 694 34.91 -33.23 15.64
C SER A 694 34.63 -33.97 14.32
N PRO A 695 34.71 -33.33 13.13
CA PRO A 695 35.26 -31.99 12.84
C PRO A 695 34.23 -30.84 12.84
N GLN A 696 32.95 -31.09 13.08
CA GLN A 696 31.90 -30.07 12.98
C GLN A 696 31.97 -29.03 14.12
N LEU A 697 32.57 -29.41 15.24
CA LEU A 697 32.75 -28.55 16.42
C LEU A 697 33.39 -27.20 16.08
N SER A 698 34.51 -27.19 15.35
CA SER A 698 35.20 -25.95 14.95
C SER A 698 34.30 -25.01 14.15
N LEU A 699 33.52 -25.56 13.22
CA LEU A 699 32.62 -24.78 12.35
C LEU A 699 31.46 -24.18 13.14
N LYS A 700 30.93 -24.90 14.13
CA LYS A 700 29.84 -24.41 14.99
C LYS A 700 30.32 -23.35 15.97
N ILE A 701 31.51 -23.54 16.54
CA ILE A 701 32.19 -22.51 17.34
C ILE A 701 32.43 -21.24 16.51
N ALA A 702 32.91 -21.38 15.27
CA ALA A 702 33.12 -20.25 14.36
C ALA A 702 31.83 -19.45 14.10
N GLY A 703 30.71 -20.15 13.83
CA GLY A 703 29.41 -19.50 13.64
C GLY A 703 28.93 -18.75 14.89
N ILE A 704 29.21 -19.26 16.09
CA ILE A 704 28.89 -18.55 17.33
C ILE A 704 29.79 -17.35 17.56
N ILE A 705 31.08 -17.46 17.25
CA ILE A 705 32.00 -16.32 17.26
C ILE A 705 31.48 -15.23 16.33
N ASP A 706 30.96 -15.56 15.16
CA ASP A 706 30.35 -14.59 14.24
C ASP A 706 29.13 -13.88 14.87
N VAL A 707 28.29 -14.62 15.61
CA VAL A 707 27.19 -14.03 16.39
C VAL A 707 27.73 -13.05 17.44
N ILE A 708 28.75 -13.43 18.21
CA ILE A 708 29.34 -12.56 19.24
C ILE A 708 29.97 -11.31 18.60
N ILE A 709 30.73 -11.46 17.50
CA ILE A 709 31.31 -10.34 16.76
C ILE A 709 30.21 -9.39 16.27
N SER A 710 29.11 -9.92 15.72
CA SER A 710 27.98 -9.10 15.26
C SER A 710 27.41 -8.22 16.37
N PHE A 711 27.28 -8.74 17.60
CA PHE A 711 26.80 -7.95 18.73
C PHE A 711 27.86 -6.97 19.24
N SER A 712 29.13 -7.39 19.29
CA SER A 712 30.25 -6.54 19.74
C SER A 712 30.39 -5.26 18.91
N ARG A 713 30.18 -5.33 17.58
CA ARG A 713 30.22 -4.16 16.68
C ARG A 713 29.18 -3.10 16.99
N THR A 714 28.12 -3.45 17.73
CA THR A 714 27.03 -2.54 18.12
C THR A 714 27.21 -1.99 19.54
N SER A 715 28.31 -2.30 20.23
CA SER A 715 28.56 -1.94 21.62
C SER A 715 29.99 -1.43 21.82
N THR A 716 30.19 -0.55 22.80
CA THR A 716 31.52 -0.12 23.25
C THR A 716 32.03 -0.91 24.45
N ASN A 717 31.31 -1.95 24.88
CA ASN A 717 31.70 -2.75 26.04
C ASN A 717 32.94 -3.60 25.73
N PRO A 718 34.09 -3.38 26.39
CA PRO A 718 35.30 -4.17 26.16
C PRO A 718 35.18 -5.63 26.62
N ASP A 719 34.18 -5.98 27.43
CA ASP A 719 34.06 -7.33 27.99
C ASP A 719 33.68 -8.40 26.96
N PHE A 720 33.30 -8.00 25.73
CA PHE A 720 33.08 -8.92 24.60
C PHE A 720 34.33 -9.75 24.24
N VAL A 721 35.54 -9.29 24.62
CA VAL A 721 36.77 -10.06 24.45
C VAL A 721 36.72 -11.39 25.19
N ILE A 722 36.05 -11.46 26.34
CA ILE A 722 35.99 -12.64 27.19
C ILE A 722 35.26 -13.80 26.49
N PRO A 723 33.99 -13.68 26.06
CA PRO A 723 33.31 -14.77 25.37
C PRO A 723 33.96 -15.11 24.02
N LEU A 724 34.53 -14.14 23.30
CA LEU A 724 35.27 -14.42 22.06
C LEU A 724 36.48 -15.33 22.31
N ALA A 725 37.26 -15.02 23.34
CA ALA A 725 38.38 -15.83 23.78
C ALA A 725 37.93 -17.21 24.30
N MET A 726 36.86 -17.26 25.09
CA MET A 726 36.31 -18.53 25.61
C MET A 726 35.99 -19.52 24.50
N TYR A 727 35.34 -19.06 23.43
CA TYR A 727 34.96 -19.93 22.31
C TYR A 727 36.16 -20.26 21.41
N ALA A 728 37.02 -19.29 21.10
CA ALA A 728 38.16 -19.52 20.20
C ALA A 728 39.16 -20.54 20.74
N VAL A 729 39.36 -20.58 22.06
CA VAL A 729 40.33 -21.50 22.68
C VAL A 729 39.90 -22.97 22.58
N GLU A 730 38.60 -23.26 22.43
CA GLU A 730 38.05 -24.62 22.24
C GLU A 730 38.20 -25.16 20.81
N ILE A 731 38.76 -24.40 19.87
CA ILE A 731 39.08 -24.92 18.53
C ILE A 731 40.35 -25.79 18.62
N ASP A 732 40.19 -27.09 18.40
CA ASP A 732 41.27 -28.08 18.49
C ASP A 732 42.33 -27.90 17.39
N ASN A 733 41.89 -27.66 16.15
CA ASN A 733 42.78 -27.49 15.01
C ASN A 733 43.55 -26.17 15.14
N THR A 734 44.88 -26.27 15.29
CA THR A 734 45.78 -25.13 15.45
C THR A 734 45.62 -24.08 14.34
N TYR A 735 45.58 -24.48 13.07
CA TYR A 735 45.50 -23.52 11.96
C TYR A 735 44.17 -22.77 11.91
N GLU A 736 43.05 -23.49 12.13
CA GLU A 736 41.72 -22.87 12.19
C GLU A 736 41.61 -21.91 13.37
N ARG A 737 42.19 -22.29 14.51
CA ARG A 737 42.22 -21.46 15.71
C ARG A 737 43.05 -20.21 15.52
N ASP A 738 44.25 -20.32 14.96
CA ASP A 738 45.15 -19.17 14.75
C ASP A 738 44.48 -18.15 13.81
N ALA A 739 43.88 -18.64 12.72
CA ALA A 739 43.09 -17.81 11.81
C ALA A 739 41.89 -17.16 12.52
N MET A 740 41.20 -17.90 13.39
CA MET A 740 40.08 -17.38 14.18
C MET A 740 40.52 -16.28 15.15
N MET A 741 41.61 -16.49 15.89
CA MET A 741 42.17 -15.52 16.84
C MET A 741 42.59 -14.23 16.13
N ALA A 742 43.31 -14.34 15.00
CA ALA A 742 43.67 -13.19 14.18
C ALA A 742 42.43 -12.43 13.66
N ARG A 743 41.39 -13.16 13.23
CA ARG A 743 40.12 -12.58 12.78
C ARG A 743 39.37 -11.88 13.91
N ILE A 744 39.37 -12.42 15.12
CA ILE A 744 38.74 -11.76 16.27
C ILE A 744 39.44 -10.43 16.54
N ILE A 745 40.78 -10.43 16.56
CA ILE A 745 41.58 -9.23 16.84
C ILE A 745 41.35 -8.15 15.79
N SER A 746 41.34 -8.51 14.50
CA SER A 746 41.08 -7.54 13.43
C SER A 746 39.67 -6.94 13.43
N ASN A 747 38.73 -7.52 14.18
CA ASN A 747 37.37 -7.02 14.32
C ASN A 747 37.13 -6.22 15.61
N MET A 748 38.14 -6.12 16.48
CA MET A 748 38.07 -5.26 17.65
C MET A 748 38.29 -3.80 17.23
N SER A 749 37.68 -2.84 17.94
CA SER A 749 37.67 -1.43 17.54
C SER A 749 39.07 -0.83 17.39
N ASP A 750 39.26 0.04 16.39
CA ASP A 750 40.51 0.79 16.13
C ASP A 750 40.98 1.66 17.32
N ASP A 751 40.11 1.93 18.30
CA ASP A 751 40.41 2.73 19.50
C ASP A 751 41.24 1.98 20.57
N ILE A 752 41.63 0.72 20.32
CA ILE A 752 42.43 -0.07 21.24
C ILE A 752 43.91 -0.02 20.84
N VAL A 753 44.74 0.54 21.71
CA VAL A 753 46.20 0.49 21.56
C VAL A 753 46.66 -0.97 21.74
N HIS A 754 47.01 -1.60 20.63
CA HIS A 754 47.59 -2.95 20.61
C HIS A 754 49.06 -2.90 21.08
N PRO A 755 49.57 -3.96 21.73
CA PRO A 755 51.01 -4.11 21.91
C PRO A 755 51.71 -4.24 20.54
N ASP A 756 52.98 -3.86 20.45
CA ASP A 756 53.83 -4.04 19.26
C ASP A 756 54.17 -5.53 19.05
N SER A 757 53.15 -6.37 18.89
CA SER A 757 53.26 -7.81 18.65
C SER A 757 52.38 -8.22 17.48
N THR A 758 52.84 -9.21 16.72
CA THR A 758 52.07 -9.86 15.65
C THR A 758 51.50 -11.20 16.08
N ASP A 759 51.78 -11.66 17.31
CA ASP A 759 51.22 -12.89 17.87
C ASP A 759 49.79 -12.62 18.38
N PRO A 760 48.75 -13.22 17.78
CA PRO A 760 47.38 -12.98 18.19
C PRO A 760 47.09 -13.45 19.63
N TYR A 761 47.82 -14.44 20.15
CA TYR A 761 47.63 -14.90 21.53
C TYR A 761 48.18 -13.90 22.54
N GLU A 762 49.28 -13.24 22.22
CA GLU A 762 49.86 -12.19 23.06
C GLU A 762 48.93 -10.97 23.13
N ILE A 763 48.43 -10.51 21.97
CA ILE A 763 47.44 -9.43 21.91
C ILE A 763 46.19 -9.81 22.71
N MET A 764 45.66 -11.02 22.54
CA MET A 764 44.46 -11.46 23.28
C MET A 764 44.69 -11.52 24.79
N ALA A 765 45.84 -12.06 25.24
CA ALA A 765 46.19 -12.09 26.65
C ALA A 765 46.26 -10.69 27.24
N TYR A 766 46.91 -9.76 26.53
CA TYR A 766 46.97 -8.35 26.92
C TYR A 766 45.59 -7.72 27.05
N LEU A 767 44.70 -7.92 26.06
CA LEU A 767 43.34 -7.38 26.10
C LEU A 767 42.52 -7.90 27.29
N LEU A 768 42.65 -9.18 27.62
CA LEU A 768 41.99 -9.77 28.79
C LEU A 768 42.59 -9.25 30.11
N GLN A 769 43.88 -8.93 30.14
CA GLN A 769 44.58 -8.43 31.32
C GLN A 769 44.41 -6.92 31.55
N ARG A 770 43.89 -6.16 30.59
CA ARG A 770 43.69 -4.70 30.73
C ARG A 770 42.69 -4.31 31.83
N ASN A 771 41.70 -5.16 32.13
CA ASN A 771 40.65 -4.85 33.09
C ASN A 771 40.95 -5.46 34.48
N GLU A 772 41.53 -4.66 35.39
CA GLU A 772 41.89 -5.08 36.75
C GLU A 772 40.69 -5.67 37.54
N GLY A 773 39.47 -5.15 37.32
CA GLY A 773 38.26 -5.60 38.02
C GLY A 773 37.82 -7.04 37.67
N ILE A 774 38.39 -7.61 36.61
CA ILE A 774 38.03 -8.90 36.04
C ILE A 774 38.98 -10.02 36.50
N LYS A 775 40.19 -9.66 36.92
CA LYS A 775 41.23 -10.59 37.40
C LYS A 775 40.86 -11.30 38.71
N LYS A 776 39.79 -10.87 39.40
CA LYS A 776 39.23 -11.54 40.59
C LYS A 776 38.46 -12.84 40.28
N TYR A 777 38.11 -13.09 39.01
CA TYR A 777 37.30 -14.24 38.62
C TYR A 777 38.17 -15.45 38.22
N PRO A 778 38.09 -16.60 38.91
CA PRO A 778 38.96 -17.76 38.65
C PRO A 778 38.83 -18.31 37.23
N ILE A 779 37.66 -18.20 36.61
CA ILE A 779 37.43 -18.66 35.23
C ILE A 779 38.22 -17.83 34.22
N ILE A 780 38.38 -16.53 34.47
CA ILE A 780 39.09 -15.64 33.55
C ILE A 780 40.58 -15.82 33.68
N LEU A 781 41.08 -16.00 34.91
CA LEU A 781 42.47 -16.39 35.14
C LEU A 781 42.81 -17.72 34.41
N SER A 782 41.90 -18.69 34.43
CA SER A 782 42.10 -19.97 33.70
C SER A 782 42.07 -19.80 32.18
N LEU A 783 41.25 -18.89 31.67
CA LEU A 783 41.20 -18.55 30.25
C LEU A 783 42.48 -17.86 29.80
N ILE A 784 42.93 -16.84 30.55
CA ILE A 784 44.18 -16.12 30.29
C ILE A 784 45.36 -17.09 30.33
N TYR A 785 45.42 -17.99 31.31
CA TYR A 785 46.44 -19.03 31.37
C TYR A 785 46.48 -19.87 30.08
N ARG A 786 45.33 -20.41 29.63
CA ARG A 786 45.25 -21.21 28.41
C ARG A 786 45.67 -20.45 27.14
N ILE A 787 45.47 -19.14 27.12
CA ILE A 787 45.88 -18.27 26.00
C ILE A 787 47.38 -18.01 26.04
N ILE A 788 47.93 -17.66 27.21
CA ILE A 788 49.37 -17.43 27.38
C ILE A 788 50.16 -18.67 26.99
N GLN A 789 49.69 -19.87 27.34
CA GLN A 789 50.33 -21.13 26.96
C GLN A 789 50.53 -21.32 25.45
N ARG A 790 49.74 -20.60 24.63
CA ARG A 790 49.77 -20.68 23.17
C ARG A 790 50.59 -19.58 22.52
N ILE A 791 51.18 -18.66 23.31
CA ILE A 791 52.11 -17.65 22.81
C ILE A 791 53.37 -18.35 22.28
N THR A 792 53.77 -17.98 21.06
CA THR A 792 54.87 -18.63 20.34
C THR A 792 56.23 -18.22 20.89
N ASN A 793 56.40 -16.94 21.22
CA ASN A 793 57.64 -16.40 21.77
C ASN A 793 57.80 -16.86 23.25
N PRO A 794 58.85 -17.64 23.58
CA PRO A 794 59.05 -18.15 24.94
C PRO A 794 59.18 -17.06 26.00
N TYR A 795 59.86 -15.95 25.69
CA TYR A 795 60.00 -14.83 26.60
C TYR A 795 58.68 -14.11 26.84
N ALA A 796 57.93 -13.78 25.77
CA ALA A 796 56.61 -13.14 25.90
C ALA A 796 55.63 -14.02 26.68
N ARG A 797 55.67 -15.34 26.47
CA ARG A 797 54.90 -16.31 27.26
C ARG A 797 55.24 -16.26 28.74
N LEU A 798 56.53 -16.32 29.10
CA LEU A 798 56.96 -16.28 30.49
C LEU A 798 56.68 -14.93 31.15
N SER A 799 56.84 -13.83 30.42
CA SER A 799 56.47 -12.49 30.89
C SER A 799 54.97 -12.41 31.17
N GLY A 800 54.12 -12.88 30.26
CA GLY A 800 52.68 -12.93 30.47
C GLY A 800 52.28 -13.82 31.66
N LEU A 801 53.00 -14.92 31.90
CA LEU A 801 52.83 -15.76 33.10
C LEU A 801 53.22 -15.01 34.38
N CYS A 802 54.24 -14.15 34.37
CA CYS A 802 54.57 -13.27 35.50
C CYS A 802 53.41 -12.30 35.82
N ASP A 803 52.81 -11.68 34.81
CA ASP A 803 51.65 -10.78 34.99
C ASP A 803 50.42 -11.53 35.53
N LEU A 804 50.21 -12.76 35.03
CA LEU A 804 49.14 -13.63 35.54
C LEU A 804 49.43 -14.11 36.96
N LEU A 805 50.69 -14.40 37.30
CA LEU A 805 51.12 -14.79 38.64
C LEU A 805 50.86 -13.66 39.63
N GLU A 806 51.16 -12.40 39.26
CA GLU A 806 50.82 -11.24 40.08
C GLU A 806 49.31 -11.22 40.39
N SER A 807 48.50 -11.42 39.36
CA SER A 807 47.03 -11.45 39.47
C SER A 807 46.55 -12.58 40.37
N ALA A 808 47.17 -13.77 40.28
CA ALA A 808 46.88 -14.93 41.13
C ALA A 808 47.28 -14.69 42.60
N ILE A 809 48.45 -14.07 42.84
CA ILE A 809 48.92 -13.70 44.18
C ILE A 809 47.98 -12.67 44.81
N ARG A 810 47.59 -11.62 44.08
CA ARG A 810 46.64 -10.59 44.55
C ARG A 810 45.26 -11.17 44.88
N SER A 811 44.80 -12.17 44.12
CA SER A 811 43.53 -12.86 44.34
C SER A 811 43.60 -13.99 45.39
N GLN A 812 44.76 -14.21 46.02
CA GLN A 812 45.01 -15.25 47.04
C GLN A 812 44.79 -16.69 46.55
N ASP A 813 44.88 -16.94 45.25
CA ASP A 813 44.85 -18.30 44.67
C ASP A 813 46.24 -18.96 44.77
N THR A 814 46.57 -19.44 45.97
CA THR A 814 47.91 -19.98 46.28
C THR A 814 48.27 -21.22 45.47
N GLU A 815 47.29 -22.04 45.10
CA GLU A 815 47.52 -23.25 44.30
C GLU A 815 47.94 -22.88 42.88
N ARG A 816 47.17 -22.01 42.22
CA ARG A 816 47.48 -21.55 40.86
C ARG A 816 48.75 -20.70 40.80
N ALA A 817 48.96 -19.84 41.79
CA ALA A 817 50.21 -19.08 41.90
C ALA A 817 51.43 -20.02 42.01
N GLY A 818 51.33 -21.10 42.77
CA GLY A 818 52.37 -22.12 42.87
C GLY A 818 52.62 -22.87 41.55
N GLN A 819 51.56 -23.21 40.83
CA GLN A 819 51.65 -23.86 39.51
C GLN A 819 52.33 -22.96 38.49
N ILE A 820 51.85 -21.71 38.34
CA ILE A 820 52.42 -20.73 37.41
C ILE A 820 53.89 -20.44 37.75
N PHE A 821 54.21 -20.27 39.04
CA PHE A 821 55.60 -20.04 39.46
C PHE A 821 56.54 -21.19 39.09
N THR A 822 56.10 -22.43 39.30
CA THR A 822 56.88 -23.63 38.96
C THR A 822 57.13 -23.69 37.47
N GLU A 823 56.11 -23.39 36.67
CA GLU A 823 56.19 -23.39 35.22
C GLU A 823 57.14 -22.30 34.69
N ILE A 824 57.05 -21.07 35.24
CA ILE A 824 58.00 -20.00 34.91
C ILE A 824 59.42 -20.48 35.20
N CYS A 825 59.64 -21.10 36.36
CA CYS A 825 60.95 -21.59 36.74
C CYS A 825 61.50 -22.67 35.81
N SER A 826 60.66 -23.62 35.35
CA SER A 826 61.08 -24.63 34.39
C SER A 826 61.31 -24.06 32.99
N GLY A 827 60.51 -23.09 32.56
CA GLY A 827 60.62 -22.51 31.21
C GLY A 827 61.82 -21.57 31.05
N MET A 828 62.41 -21.07 32.14
CA MET A 828 63.60 -20.23 32.08
C MET A 828 64.80 -20.90 31.39
N ASP A 829 64.92 -22.22 31.51
CA ASP A 829 66.03 -22.96 30.90
C ASP A 829 65.92 -23.02 29.37
N ASP A 830 64.71 -22.83 28.83
CA ASP A 830 64.41 -22.81 27.39
C ASP A 830 64.63 -21.44 26.73
N LEU A 831 64.91 -20.39 27.52
CA LEU A 831 65.18 -19.06 26.98
C LEU A 831 66.57 -19.02 26.31
N PRO A 832 66.66 -18.60 25.03
CA PRO A 832 67.90 -18.61 24.29
C PRO A 832 68.87 -17.50 24.72
N ALA A 833 68.35 -16.38 25.22
CA ALA A 833 69.13 -15.20 25.58
C ALA A 833 69.24 -15.05 27.10
N GLU A 834 70.43 -14.70 27.58
CA GLU A 834 70.69 -14.56 29.03
C GLU A 834 70.01 -13.30 29.59
N TYR A 835 69.91 -12.23 28.79
CA TYR A 835 69.21 -11.03 29.23
C TYR A 835 67.73 -11.28 29.57
N GLU A 836 67.05 -12.14 28.79
CA GLU A 836 65.64 -12.51 28.99
C GLU A 836 65.43 -13.25 30.30
N LYS A 837 66.33 -14.19 30.64
CA LYS A 837 66.30 -14.91 31.93
C LYS A 837 66.42 -13.93 33.10
N ILE A 838 67.30 -12.93 32.97
CA ILE A 838 67.52 -11.93 34.01
C ILE A 838 66.30 -11.04 34.21
N LEU A 839 65.62 -10.64 33.12
CA LEU A 839 64.38 -9.85 33.21
C LEU A 839 63.28 -10.63 33.95
N ILE A 840 63.03 -11.89 33.56
CA ILE A 840 62.05 -12.75 34.26
C ILE A 840 62.41 -12.95 35.74
N LEU A 841 63.69 -13.17 36.06
CA LEU A 841 64.15 -13.30 37.46
C LEU A 841 63.95 -12.01 38.26
N ALA A 842 64.18 -10.85 37.65
CA ALA A 842 63.96 -9.55 38.28
C ALA A 842 62.47 -9.27 38.52
N ASP A 843 61.61 -9.65 37.59
CA ASP A 843 60.16 -9.52 37.73
C ASP A 843 59.65 -10.46 38.84
N LEU A 844 60.04 -11.73 38.84
CA LEU A 844 59.73 -12.67 39.93
C LEU A 844 60.20 -12.16 41.30
N ALA A 845 61.39 -11.57 41.36
CA ALA A 845 61.91 -10.98 42.59
C ALA A 845 61.06 -9.81 43.08
N THR A 846 60.63 -8.95 42.15
CA THR A 846 59.77 -7.81 42.45
C THR A 846 58.38 -8.28 42.90
N LEU A 847 57.81 -9.30 42.27
CA LEU A 847 56.51 -9.87 42.64
C LEU A 847 56.51 -10.51 44.04
N TYR A 848 57.58 -11.23 44.40
CA TYR A 848 57.68 -11.93 45.67
C TYR A 848 58.31 -11.11 46.81
N CYS A 849 58.81 -9.89 46.56
CA CYS A 849 59.52 -9.14 47.60
C CYS A 849 58.68 -8.91 48.87
N GLN A 850 57.37 -8.75 48.73
CA GLN A 850 56.45 -8.53 49.86
C GLN A 850 55.84 -9.81 50.44
N THR A 851 55.74 -10.89 49.65
CA THR A 851 55.06 -12.15 50.04
C THR A 851 56.03 -13.25 50.43
N ASN A 852 57.20 -13.34 49.79
CA ASN A 852 58.23 -14.33 50.08
C ASN A 852 59.64 -13.82 49.75
N ALA A 853 60.27 -13.14 50.73
CA ALA A 853 61.62 -12.57 50.59
C ALA A 853 62.70 -13.61 50.26
N ALA A 854 62.52 -14.88 50.64
CA ALA A 854 63.49 -15.94 50.33
C ALA A 854 63.50 -16.31 48.84
N ILE A 855 62.31 -16.39 48.21
CA ILE A 855 62.20 -16.59 46.76
C ILE A 855 62.78 -15.39 46.02
N ALA A 856 62.40 -14.17 46.43
CA ALA A 856 62.89 -12.94 45.81
C ALA A 856 64.43 -12.83 45.88
N SER A 857 65.01 -13.08 47.06
CA SER A 857 66.46 -13.12 47.25
C SER A 857 67.13 -14.15 46.33
N ARG A 858 66.58 -15.36 46.21
CA ARG A 858 67.13 -16.41 45.33
C ARG A 858 67.09 -15.98 43.85
N CYS A 859 65.99 -15.37 43.40
CA CYS A 859 65.88 -14.88 42.04
C CYS A 859 66.91 -13.79 41.73
N ILE A 860 67.10 -12.84 42.66
CA ILE A 860 68.12 -11.79 42.54
C ILE A 860 69.53 -12.37 42.47
N HIS A 861 69.90 -13.27 43.38
CA HIS A 861 71.22 -13.90 43.36
C HIS A 861 71.49 -14.64 42.04
N LYS A 862 70.49 -15.40 41.55
CA LYS A 862 70.59 -16.06 40.24
C LYS A 862 70.75 -15.03 39.12
N GLY A 863 69.95 -13.97 39.11
CA GLY A 863 70.05 -12.88 38.14
C GLY A 863 71.42 -12.20 38.14
N ILE A 864 71.97 -11.88 39.31
CA ILE A 864 73.31 -11.30 39.47
C ILE A 864 74.39 -12.21 38.88
N SER A 865 74.30 -13.52 39.11
CA SER A 865 75.29 -14.49 38.58
C SER A 865 75.31 -14.56 37.05
N LEU A 866 74.20 -14.21 36.39
CA LEU A 866 74.08 -14.23 34.93
C LEU A 866 74.54 -12.92 34.27
N LEU A 867 74.63 -11.80 35.00
CA LEU A 867 74.95 -10.47 34.46
C LEU A 867 76.28 -10.40 33.69
N GLU A 868 77.25 -11.26 34.03
CA GLU A 868 78.55 -11.30 33.33
C GLU A 868 78.50 -12.07 31.99
N HIS A 869 77.40 -12.77 31.72
CA HIS A 869 77.20 -13.58 30.51
C HIS A 869 76.18 -12.98 29.53
N VAL A 870 75.65 -11.79 29.84
CA VAL A 870 74.64 -11.08 29.04
C VAL A 870 75.22 -10.55 27.74
N GLU A 871 74.40 -10.53 26.70
CA GLU A 871 74.69 -9.95 25.40
C GLU A 871 75.03 -8.45 25.52
N TYR A 872 76.05 -8.03 24.77
CA TYR A 872 76.72 -6.72 24.96
C TYR A 872 75.77 -5.52 24.90
N ASP A 873 74.75 -5.54 24.04
CA ASP A 873 73.79 -4.45 23.86
C ASP A 873 72.65 -4.45 24.89
N LYS A 874 72.49 -5.52 25.68
CA LYS A 874 71.42 -5.67 26.69
C LYS A 874 71.93 -5.65 28.14
N GLY A 875 73.24 -5.56 28.33
CA GLY A 875 73.88 -5.57 29.64
C GLY A 875 73.45 -4.42 30.56
N GLU A 876 73.17 -3.24 30.01
CA GLU A 876 72.80 -2.07 30.83
C GLU A 876 71.35 -2.15 31.32
N LEU A 877 70.42 -2.53 30.44
CA LEU A 877 69.02 -2.76 30.76
C LEU A 877 68.84 -3.80 31.87
N THR A 878 69.54 -4.94 31.75
CA THR A 878 69.47 -6.03 32.72
C THR A 878 70.05 -5.65 34.07
N ARG A 879 71.20 -4.96 34.09
CA ARG A 879 71.80 -4.41 35.32
C ARG A 879 70.83 -3.45 36.02
N ARG A 880 70.16 -2.57 35.26
CA ARG A 880 69.15 -1.67 35.81
C ARG A 880 67.96 -2.42 36.40
N GLN A 881 67.42 -3.41 35.69
CA GLN A 881 66.25 -4.15 36.17
C GLN A 881 66.55 -4.95 37.45
N ILE A 882 67.74 -5.54 37.55
CA ILE A 882 68.21 -6.19 38.79
C ILE A 882 68.36 -5.18 39.93
N VAL A 883 68.83 -3.96 39.63
CA VAL A 883 68.90 -2.88 40.62
C VAL A 883 67.50 -2.49 41.11
N ILE A 884 66.51 -2.38 40.23
CA ILE A 884 65.11 -2.11 40.61
C ILE A 884 64.54 -3.23 41.50
N ALA A 885 64.81 -4.49 41.15
CA ALA A 885 64.39 -5.64 41.96
C ALA A 885 65.08 -5.65 43.34
N LEU A 886 66.38 -5.31 43.41
CA LEU A 886 67.14 -5.15 44.66
C LEU A 886 66.59 -4.02 45.53
N VAL A 887 66.23 -2.89 44.93
CA VAL A 887 65.61 -1.76 45.64
C VAL A 887 64.28 -2.20 46.25
N SER A 888 63.46 -2.91 45.47
CA SER A 888 62.16 -3.43 45.92
C SER A 888 62.32 -4.44 47.06
N LEU A 889 63.29 -5.35 46.96
CA LEU A 889 63.60 -6.30 48.04
C LEU A 889 64.12 -5.59 49.29
N ASN A 890 65.01 -4.62 49.15
CA ASN A 890 65.55 -3.87 50.28
C ASN A 890 64.49 -2.99 50.98
N ALA A 891 63.47 -2.54 50.27
CA ALA A 891 62.35 -1.84 50.87
C ALA A 891 61.53 -2.78 51.79
N ALA A 892 61.42 -4.07 51.44
CA ALA A 892 60.72 -5.07 52.23
C ALA A 892 61.60 -5.70 53.34
N ASP A 893 62.88 -5.91 53.07
CA ASP A 893 63.89 -6.52 53.95
C ASP A 893 65.21 -5.73 53.85
N PRO A 894 65.36 -4.63 54.63
CA PRO A 894 66.51 -3.75 54.55
C PRO A 894 67.81 -4.44 54.99
N ARG A 895 68.79 -4.54 54.08
CA ARG A 895 70.11 -5.11 54.38
C ARG A 895 71.22 -4.33 53.69
N GLU A 896 72.32 -4.12 54.40
CA GLU A 896 73.49 -3.43 53.85
C GLU A 896 74.12 -4.21 52.67
N GLU A 897 74.00 -5.54 52.67
CA GLU A 897 74.38 -6.41 51.55
C GLU A 897 73.68 -6.04 50.23
N TRP A 898 72.37 -5.75 50.28
CA TRP A 898 71.61 -5.34 49.10
C TRP A 898 72.04 -3.98 48.57
N ILE A 899 72.29 -3.04 49.48
CA ILE A 899 72.80 -1.71 49.15
C ILE A 899 74.15 -1.84 48.44
N ASN A 900 75.08 -2.59 49.02
CA ASN A 900 76.41 -2.80 48.44
C ASN A 900 76.35 -3.50 47.07
N SER A 901 75.47 -4.50 46.92
CA SER A 901 75.27 -5.22 45.66
C SER A 901 74.70 -4.30 44.57
N ALA A 902 73.69 -3.48 44.91
CA ALA A 902 73.13 -2.50 43.98
C ALA A 902 74.20 -1.51 43.51
N PHE A 903 75.01 -0.96 44.40
CA PHE A 903 76.12 -0.07 44.03
C PHE A 903 77.15 -0.75 43.12
N SER A 904 77.53 -1.99 43.41
CA SER A 904 78.48 -2.75 42.60
C SER A 904 77.97 -2.98 41.18
N ILE A 905 76.67 -3.25 41.02
CA ILE A 905 76.04 -3.48 39.72
C ILE A 905 75.92 -2.16 38.95
N VAL A 906 75.48 -1.08 39.60
CA VAL A 906 75.34 0.24 38.97
C VAL A 906 76.67 0.76 38.45
N GLN A 907 77.78 0.55 39.17
CA GLN A 907 79.14 0.95 38.72
C GLN A 907 79.56 0.36 37.38
N LYS A 908 78.95 -0.75 36.94
CA LYS A 908 79.24 -1.42 35.68
C LYS A 908 78.38 -0.92 34.50
N ILE A 909 77.45 0.02 34.71
CA ILE A 909 76.65 0.64 33.63
C ILE A 909 77.46 1.77 33.00
N ILE A 910 77.60 1.76 31.67
CA ILE A 910 78.47 2.68 30.93
C ILE A 910 77.68 3.89 30.41
N ASP A 911 76.50 3.66 29.85
CA ASP A 911 75.61 4.70 29.35
C ASP A 911 75.25 5.68 30.48
N PRO A 912 75.50 6.98 30.28
CA PRO A 912 75.32 7.97 31.33
C PRO A 912 73.85 8.13 31.74
N VAL A 913 72.88 7.87 30.87
CA VAL A 913 71.44 8.01 31.17
C VAL A 913 70.99 6.83 32.02
N GLU A 914 71.26 5.60 31.59
CA GLU A 914 70.89 4.40 32.34
C GLU A 914 71.63 4.30 33.68
N TYR A 915 72.90 4.75 33.73
CA TYR A 915 73.66 4.87 34.97
C TYR A 915 72.96 5.80 35.96
N ILE A 916 72.50 6.97 35.51
CA ILE A 916 71.78 7.92 36.36
C ILE A 916 70.46 7.33 36.81
N HIS A 917 69.62 6.80 35.92
CA HIS A 917 68.34 6.18 36.32
C HIS A 917 68.51 5.04 37.34
N ALA A 918 69.56 4.23 37.20
CA ALA A 918 69.87 3.19 38.18
C ALA A 918 70.31 3.78 39.52
N LEU A 919 71.14 4.84 39.54
CA LEU A 919 71.48 5.56 40.77
C LEU A 919 70.24 6.21 41.42
N ILE A 920 69.32 6.75 40.63
CA ILE A 920 68.04 7.33 41.11
C ILE A 920 67.23 6.24 41.81
N SER A 921 67.19 5.03 41.25
CA SER A 921 66.51 3.89 41.88
C SER A 921 67.15 3.52 43.22
N VAL A 922 68.49 3.49 43.30
CA VAL A 922 69.24 3.18 44.53
C VAL A 922 69.12 4.29 45.59
N TYR A 923 68.87 5.54 45.20
CA TYR A 923 68.73 6.66 46.13
C TYR A 923 67.71 6.37 47.25
N GLY A 924 66.59 5.73 46.91
CA GLY A 924 65.57 5.33 47.89
C GLY A 924 66.10 4.42 48.99
N MET A 925 67.13 3.61 48.71
CA MET A 925 67.74 2.69 49.68
C MET A 925 68.65 3.39 50.70
N VAL A 926 69.23 4.54 50.35
CA VAL A 926 70.23 5.25 51.18
C VAL A 926 69.76 6.62 51.66
N ARG A 927 68.49 6.97 51.41
CA ARG A 927 67.88 8.26 51.73
C ARG A 927 68.11 8.76 53.17
N GLN A 928 68.31 7.85 54.13
CA GLN A 928 68.56 8.18 55.53
C GLN A 928 70.04 8.51 55.85
N ASN A 929 70.97 8.28 54.91
CA ASN A 929 72.39 8.55 55.04
C ASN A 929 72.80 9.72 54.13
N LYS A 930 72.83 10.92 54.72
CA LYS A 930 73.12 12.17 54.00
C LYS A 930 74.44 12.15 53.24
N ASP A 931 75.49 11.53 53.80
CA ASP A 931 76.80 11.47 53.16
C ASP A 931 76.75 10.62 51.87
N ARG A 932 76.05 9.48 51.90
CA ARG A 932 75.85 8.63 50.71
C ARG A 932 74.92 9.29 49.69
N CYS A 933 73.92 10.05 50.12
CA CYS A 933 73.05 10.84 49.23
C CYS A 933 73.84 11.92 48.49
N SER A 934 74.71 12.65 49.18
CA SER A 934 75.59 13.65 48.57
C SER A 934 76.59 13.03 47.60
N GLU A 935 77.16 11.86 47.93
CA GLU A 935 78.04 11.10 47.03
C GLU A 935 77.29 10.65 45.75
N LEU A 936 76.06 10.14 45.89
CA LEU A 936 75.20 9.75 44.78
C LEU A 936 74.90 10.94 43.85
N LEU A 937 74.52 12.08 44.44
CA LEU A 937 74.22 13.29 43.69
C LEU A 937 75.44 13.76 42.87
N GLN A 938 76.63 13.76 43.47
CA GLN A 938 77.87 14.11 42.75
C GLN A 938 78.15 13.16 41.58
N LYS A 939 77.95 11.85 41.78
CA LYS A 939 78.10 10.84 40.71
C LYS A 939 77.10 11.03 39.58
N MET A 940 75.83 11.31 39.88
CA MET A 940 74.81 11.60 38.87
C MET A 940 75.13 12.88 38.10
N MET A 941 75.53 13.95 38.79
CA MET A 941 75.93 15.21 38.16
C MET A 941 77.13 15.04 37.24
N GLY A 942 78.16 14.29 37.67
CA GLY A 942 79.31 13.97 36.84
C GLY A 942 78.95 13.09 35.63
N ALA A 943 78.00 12.17 35.77
CA ALA A 943 77.48 11.38 34.66
C ALA A 943 76.66 12.20 33.68
N ALA A 944 75.83 13.14 34.16
CA ALA A 944 75.00 14.00 33.33
C ALA A 944 75.84 14.88 32.40
N GLU A 945 77.05 15.27 32.82
CA GLU A 945 77.96 16.03 31.97
C GLU A 945 78.41 15.27 30.72
N ARG A 946 78.45 13.92 30.77
CA ARG A 946 78.81 13.04 29.64
C ARG A 946 77.66 12.84 28.63
N ILE A 947 76.45 13.30 28.92
CA ILE A 947 75.30 13.17 28.00
C ILE A 947 75.45 14.16 26.83
N PRO A 948 75.49 13.69 25.57
CA PRO A 948 75.75 14.54 24.41
C PRO A 948 74.51 15.35 23.96
N SER A 949 73.31 14.79 24.11
CA SER A 949 72.07 15.45 23.67
C SER A 949 71.63 16.54 24.66
N PRO A 950 71.49 17.82 24.24
CA PRO A 950 71.04 18.90 25.13
C PRO A 950 69.65 18.65 25.71
N TYR A 951 68.76 18.01 24.94
CA TYR A 951 67.41 17.63 25.37
C TYR A 951 67.46 16.59 26.50
N VAL A 952 68.12 15.46 26.25
CA VAL A 952 68.20 14.37 27.23
C VAL A 952 68.95 14.83 28.48
N LYS A 953 70.01 15.61 28.30
CA LYS A 953 70.75 16.19 29.43
C LYS A 953 69.86 17.10 30.26
N ALA A 954 69.08 18.00 29.66
CA ALA A 954 68.17 18.87 30.39
C ALA A 954 67.07 18.08 31.13
N SER A 955 66.48 17.06 30.50
CA SER A 955 65.50 16.18 31.15
C SER A 955 66.09 15.45 32.37
N ILE A 956 67.27 14.86 32.20
CA ILE A 956 67.94 14.13 33.28
C ILE A 956 68.35 15.04 34.42
N LEU A 957 68.78 16.28 34.13
CA LEU A 957 69.03 17.26 35.19
C LEU A 957 67.76 17.57 35.99
N LEU A 958 66.58 17.63 35.34
CA LEU A 958 65.30 17.80 36.02
C LEU A 958 64.93 16.58 36.88
N ASP A 959 65.22 15.36 36.41
CA ASP A 959 64.98 14.13 37.19
C ASP A 959 65.86 14.08 38.45
N ILE A 960 67.05 14.69 38.42
CA ILE A 960 67.98 14.78 39.57
C ILE A 960 67.54 15.81 40.62
N VAL A 961 66.89 16.91 40.20
CA VAL A 961 66.53 18.04 41.07
C VAL A 961 65.75 17.64 42.34
N PRO A 962 64.70 16.79 42.29
CA PRO A 962 63.98 16.33 43.49
C PRO A 962 64.86 15.71 44.57
N MET A 963 65.95 15.03 44.19
CA MET A 963 66.87 14.38 45.11
C MET A 963 67.85 15.36 45.75
N ALA A 964 68.32 16.34 45.00
CA ALA A 964 69.15 17.43 45.52
C ALA A 964 68.40 18.23 46.60
N LEU A 965 67.09 18.40 46.41
CA LEU A 965 66.23 19.20 47.28
C LEU A 965 65.90 18.57 48.63
N LYS A 966 65.55 17.29 48.64
CA LYS A 966 64.88 16.70 49.80
C LYS A 966 65.86 16.26 50.88
N ASP A 967 66.99 15.66 50.51
CA ASP A 967 67.78 14.87 51.47
C ASP A 967 69.31 15.13 51.43
N CYS A 968 69.83 15.94 50.49
CA CYS A 968 71.27 16.25 50.38
C CYS A 968 71.74 17.51 51.13
N GLY A 969 70.82 18.36 51.59
CA GLY A 969 71.15 19.53 52.43
C GLY A 969 71.97 20.64 51.74
N ASP A 970 71.96 20.69 50.40
CA ASP A 970 72.57 21.73 49.58
C ASP A 970 71.46 22.54 48.88
N ASP A 971 71.10 23.69 49.46
CA ASP A 971 70.02 24.55 48.97
C ASP A 971 70.36 25.25 47.64
N ASP A 972 71.62 25.21 47.20
CA ASP A 972 72.10 25.88 45.99
C ASP A 972 72.30 24.91 44.82
N ALA A 973 72.49 23.61 45.08
CA ALA A 973 72.56 22.58 44.05
C ALA A 973 71.32 22.53 43.13
N PRO A 974 70.06 22.51 43.64
CA PRO A 974 68.85 22.51 42.80
C PRO A 974 68.76 23.71 41.86
N VAL A 975 69.06 24.92 42.36
CA VAL A 975 69.07 26.15 41.55
C VAL A 975 70.13 26.07 40.46
N THR A 976 71.31 25.55 40.81
CA THR A 976 72.41 25.36 39.85
C THR A 976 72.05 24.37 38.74
N LEU A 977 71.36 23.28 39.09
CA LEU A 977 70.86 22.28 38.14
C LEU A 977 69.79 22.86 37.21
N LEU A 978 68.83 23.63 37.74
CA LEU A 978 67.77 24.26 36.95
C LEU A 978 68.32 25.31 35.98
N LYS A 979 69.26 26.17 36.42
CA LYS A 979 69.95 27.13 35.53
C LYS A 979 70.74 26.43 34.43
N LYS A 980 71.38 25.29 34.75
CA LYS A 980 72.04 24.45 33.72
C LYS A 980 71.03 23.88 32.73
N ALA A 981 69.91 23.32 33.19
CA ALA A 981 68.85 22.80 32.32
C ALA A 981 68.25 23.90 31.43
N GLU A 982 68.02 25.10 31.97
CA GLU A 982 67.55 26.27 31.23
C GLU A 982 68.54 26.68 30.13
N SER A 983 69.84 26.76 30.44
CA SER A 983 70.87 27.09 29.46
C SER A 983 70.96 26.07 28.31
N LEU A 984 70.58 24.81 28.56
CA LEU A 984 70.52 23.76 27.55
C LEU A 984 69.32 23.93 26.62
N THR A 985 68.21 24.54 27.06
CA THR A 985 67.03 24.79 26.21
C THR A 985 67.36 25.69 25.02
N GLN A 986 68.35 26.58 25.16
CA GLN A 986 68.84 27.44 24.08
C GLN A 986 69.60 26.66 22.98
N LYS A 987 70.03 25.43 23.29
CA LYS A 987 70.75 24.52 22.38
C LYS A 987 69.84 23.45 21.77
N ILE A 988 68.54 23.45 22.09
CA ILE A 988 67.54 22.51 21.55
C ILE A 988 66.90 23.13 20.31
N ASN A 989 67.03 22.46 19.16
CA ASN A 989 66.56 22.98 17.86
C ASN A 989 65.05 22.83 17.62
N ILE A 990 64.33 22.04 18.43
CA ILE A 990 62.89 21.78 18.27
C ILE A 990 62.12 22.65 19.28
N PRO A 991 61.35 23.68 18.84
CA PRO A 991 60.71 24.64 19.74
C PRO A 991 59.75 24.01 20.75
N SER A 992 58.86 23.11 20.32
CA SER A 992 57.88 22.46 21.21
C SER A 992 58.53 21.65 22.34
N ILE A 993 59.68 21.03 22.06
CA ILE A 993 60.45 20.28 23.05
C ILE A 993 61.17 21.23 24.01
N ALA A 994 61.75 22.30 23.49
CA ALA A 994 62.37 23.33 24.33
C ALA A 994 61.35 24.00 25.26
N ASP A 995 60.15 24.28 24.77
CA ASP A 995 59.05 24.86 25.54
C ASP A 995 58.54 23.89 26.61
N THR A 996 58.39 22.59 26.29
CA THR A 996 58.03 21.56 27.29
C THR A 996 59.04 21.51 28.44
N ILE A 997 60.34 21.59 28.14
CA ILE A 997 61.37 21.62 29.17
C ILE A 997 61.32 22.92 29.98
N ARG A 998 61.07 24.08 29.35
CA ARG A 998 60.90 25.35 30.06
C ARG A 998 59.69 25.33 30.98
N ASP A 999 58.59 24.74 30.54
CA ASP A 999 57.39 24.56 31.36
C ASP A 999 57.68 23.64 32.55
N ASN A 1000 58.40 22.53 32.35
CA ASN A 1000 58.84 21.66 33.44
C ASN A 1000 59.80 22.38 34.40
N ILE A 1001 60.75 23.17 33.90
CA ILE A 1001 61.65 24.00 34.72
C ILE A 1001 60.82 25.00 35.56
N ALA A 1002 59.85 25.68 34.95
CA ALA A 1002 58.99 26.64 35.61
C ALA A 1002 58.09 25.97 36.67
N GLN A 1003 57.54 24.79 36.38
CA GLN A 1003 56.80 23.99 37.36
C GLN A 1003 57.67 23.62 38.55
N VAL A 1004 58.90 23.18 38.31
CA VAL A 1004 59.83 22.83 39.39
C VAL A 1004 60.20 24.08 40.21
N TYR A 1005 60.50 25.22 39.58
CA TYR A 1005 60.70 26.49 40.31
C TYR A 1005 59.47 26.91 41.13
N ALA A 1006 58.26 26.74 40.59
CA ALA A 1006 57.03 27.04 41.32
C ALA A 1006 56.84 26.10 42.54
N MET A 1007 57.16 24.81 42.40
CA MET A 1007 57.17 23.86 43.53
C MET A 1007 58.22 24.24 44.58
N LEU A 1008 59.37 24.77 44.16
CA LEU A 1008 60.44 25.23 45.07
C LEU A 1008 60.04 26.48 45.85
N ALA A 1009 59.49 27.47 45.17
CA ALA A 1009 58.99 28.68 45.78
C ALA A 1009 57.92 28.37 46.85
N GLN A 1010 57.01 27.43 46.57
CA GLN A 1010 55.97 27.01 47.52
C GLN A 1010 56.51 26.21 48.72
N SER A 1011 57.58 25.44 48.55
CA SER A 1011 58.10 24.55 49.60
C SER A 1011 59.14 25.20 50.52
N HIS A 1012 59.90 26.19 50.04
CA HIS A 1012 61.01 26.81 50.79
C HIS A 1012 60.79 28.30 51.12
N ASN A 1013 59.75 28.93 50.57
CA ASN A 1013 59.35 30.32 50.87
C ASN A 1013 60.51 31.34 50.74
N ASP A 1014 61.37 31.14 49.75
CA ASP A 1014 62.60 31.91 49.49
C ASP A 1014 62.46 32.69 48.18
N GLU A 1015 62.71 34.00 48.22
CA GLU A 1015 62.57 34.92 47.07
C GLU A 1015 63.44 34.52 45.88
N LYS A 1016 64.53 33.78 46.10
CA LYS A 1016 65.46 33.36 45.04
C LYS A 1016 64.82 32.41 43.99
N PHE A 1017 63.67 31.82 44.28
CA PHE A 1017 62.92 30.94 43.37
C PHE A 1017 61.75 31.66 42.65
N HIS A 1018 61.48 32.92 43.00
CA HIS A 1018 60.45 33.77 42.37
C HIS A 1018 60.99 34.68 41.26
N GLN A 1019 62.32 34.87 41.20
CA GLN A 1019 63.04 35.58 40.13
C GLN A 1019 63.55 34.60 39.09
#